data_AF-A0A4R2ZYS4-F1
#
_entry.id   AF-A0A4R2ZYS4-F1
#
_cell.length_a   1.000
_cell.length_b   1.000
_cell.length_c   1.000
_cell.angle_alpha   90.00
_cell.angle_beta   90.00
_cell.angle_gamma   90.00
#
_symmetry.space_group_name_H-M   'P 1'
#
loop_
_entity.id
_entity.type
_entity.pdbx_description
1 polymer ?
#
loop_
_entity_poly.entity_id
_entity_poly.type
_entity_poly.pdbx_seq_one_letter_code
_entity_poly.pdbx_strand_id
1 'polypeptide(L)'
;MRSTKGFKDVFGPMRALAFRVSRVLWSVIPAGQISAFGTGAGRIGMVMIINLDRQPRRLRRTMRELNRYKNFDGLPLCTISHRLPAIDARDGREVASTSDVDQTYRLAHQLFVQPDTRLEECFDPSEPVRMTRQEVAVARSHIETWKAIASGQQEHVLVLEDDIWFARGAAAAIDRGWRASWQRLGGHGGPDLLYFSYEDAGGTAARLDACDAVFRPLRGLWFLSGYVLSRRGARTLLESMPVVGPVDMWINYRLEKLRALALSSPVVLQRDDGGSDNSHSILPYLARAGIVDANSTPVPKRSAAGPVFAWTGKREREGLAMALSMLGLRVRVFDGDEKELGEEDLASILTTFDALVDAPLSAKAFAASTARSDSRFVLEGAPRLDRQQNRKILPPSRTVAFDAREPSDAMWQPLCALLGLAPPPYAFPAGAPRSWRILRDDRHEPVRQVNGIRPERLTDDSAWALVPDRAWPTRTASARSIHPVGDCLINEAMTKPTPILPAATETFPGNRAAFNPDGLLQNADGAQLVLSKVESGNRKYRSGAFASVRSFEHGRFEAEIRPACGAGLVTGFFLHRALPRQEIDIELTGDDPRRMLLNVYFNPGDDGAAIGFGYRGSPCRIDLGFDATSDFHLYAIDWRPGCITWSVDGKAIHQRVGWDPTPLPHLPMRLHANLWAPRSEALAGVMNDRALPATATFRNIKVWA
;
A
#
# COMPACT_ATOMS: atom_id res chain seq x y z
N MET A 1 -20.60 3.21 11.88
CA MET A 1 -19.89 2.49 12.96
C MET A 1 -19.33 3.51 13.95
N ARG A 2 -19.95 3.64 15.14
CA ARG A 2 -19.56 4.63 16.15
C ARG A 2 -18.20 4.27 16.77
N SER A 3 -17.37 5.30 16.87
CA SER A 3 -16.11 5.44 17.60
C SER A 3 -15.97 4.56 18.87
N THR A 4 -15.08 3.56 18.80
CA THR A 4 -14.34 3.03 19.96
C THR A 4 -12.85 2.76 19.63
N LYS A 5 -12.31 3.35 18.55
CA LYS A 5 -10.87 3.26 18.21
C LYS A 5 -9.98 4.31 18.92
N GLY A 6 -10.56 5.30 19.60
CA GLY A 6 -9.84 6.45 20.17
C GLY A 6 -8.90 6.18 21.37
N PHE A 7 -8.76 4.95 21.85
CA PHE A 7 -7.91 4.63 23.02
C PHE A 7 -6.83 3.56 22.75
N LYS A 8 -6.58 3.20 21.49
CA LYS A 8 -5.60 2.13 21.17
C LYS A 8 -4.16 2.60 20.91
N ASP A 9 -3.89 3.88 20.65
CA ASP A 9 -2.60 4.30 20.07
C ASP A 9 -1.48 4.68 21.03
N VAL A 10 -1.70 4.78 22.35
CA VAL A 10 -0.62 5.14 23.30
C VAL A 10 0.08 3.91 23.89
N PHE A 11 -0.51 2.70 23.79
CA PHE A 11 -0.01 1.48 24.45
C PHE A 11 0.35 0.31 23.50
N GLY A 12 0.38 0.52 22.19
CA GLY A 12 0.53 -0.53 21.17
C GLY A 12 1.70 -1.51 21.36
N PRO A 13 2.95 -1.07 21.58
CA PRO A 13 4.10 -1.97 21.73
C PRO A 13 4.05 -2.79 23.02
N MET A 14 3.65 -2.15 24.12
CA MET A 14 3.49 -2.81 25.43
C MET A 14 2.33 -3.80 25.42
N ARG A 15 1.21 -3.49 24.74
CA ARG A 15 0.10 -4.43 24.55
C ARG A 15 0.48 -5.60 23.66
N ALA A 16 1.20 -5.38 22.56
CA ALA A 16 1.68 -6.46 21.70
C ALA A 16 2.71 -7.35 22.41
N LEU A 17 3.61 -6.76 23.21
CA LEU A 17 4.56 -7.51 24.03
C LEU A 17 3.85 -8.26 25.17
N ALA A 18 2.93 -7.63 25.90
CA ALA A 18 2.13 -8.27 26.93
C ALA A 18 1.25 -9.38 26.35
N PHE A 19 0.68 -9.18 25.15
CA PHE A 19 -0.03 -10.23 24.42
C PHE A 19 0.90 -11.38 24.09
N ARG A 20 2.09 -11.13 23.51
CA ARG A 20 3.11 -12.17 23.24
C ARG A 20 3.49 -12.95 24.49
N VAL A 21 3.86 -12.25 25.56
CA VAL A 21 4.26 -12.85 26.84
C VAL A 21 3.12 -13.68 27.41
N SER A 22 1.90 -13.13 27.43
CA SER A 22 0.72 -13.88 27.87
C SER A 22 0.53 -15.14 27.02
N ARG A 23 0.63 -15.06 25.69
CA ARG A 23 0.39 -16.22 24.81
C ARG A 23 1.45 -17.29 25.00
N VAL A 24 2.71 -16.93 25.24
CA VAL A 24 3.75 -17.91 25.60
C VAL A 24 3.40 -18.61 26.92
N LEU A 25 3.03 -17.85 27.96
CA LEU A 25 2.60 -18.40 29.25
C LEU A 25 1.36 -19.28 29.13
N TRP A 26 0.38 -18.90 28.31
CA TRP A 26 -0.83 -19.70 28.09
C TRP A 26 -0.56 -20.94 27.23
N SER A 27 0.43 -20.91 26.34
CA SER A 27 0.75 -22.03 25.45
C SER A 27 1.28 -23.28 26.15
N VAL A 28 1.73 -23.14 27.40
CA VAL A 28 2.19 -24.27 28.24
C VAL A 28 1.09 -24.80 29.16
N ILE A 29 -0.08 -24.13 29.24
CA ILE A 29 -1.20 -24.55 30.08
C ILE A 29 -2.14 -25.44 29.24
N PRO A 30 -2.41 -26.69 29.67
CA PRO A 30 -3.38 -27.57 29.04
C PRO A 30 -4.76 -26.89 28.95
N ALA A 31 -5.39 -26.96 27.79
CA ALA A 31 -6.65 -26.27 27.49
C ALA A 31 -7.88 -27.21 27.47
N GLY A 32 -7.67 -28.50 27.79
CA GLY A 32 -8.72 -29.51 27.93
C GLY A 32 -8.85 -30.41 26.71
N GLN A 33 -9.91 -31.23 26.71
CA GLN A 33 -10.26 -32.13 25.62
C GLN A 33 -11.29 -31.47 24.70
N ILE A 34 -11.14 -31.67 23.38
CA ILE A 34 -12.14 -31.33 22.37
C ILE A 34 -12.60 -32.65 21.75
N SER A 35 -13.78 -33.10 22.18
CA SER A 35 -14.33 -34.39 21.76
C SER A 35 -14.65 -34.41 20.26
N ALA A 36 -14.92 -33.28 19.61
CA ALA A 36 -15.21 -33.21 18.18
C ALA A 36 -14.06 -33.78 17.31
N PHE A 37 -12.82 -33.79 17.81
CA PHE A 37 -11.65 -34.33 17.11
C PHE A 37 -11.35 -35.76 17.51
N GLY A 38 -10.76 -36.54 16.61
CA GLY A 38 -10.24 -37.88 16.92
C GLY A 38 -10.54 -38.89 15.83
N THR A 39 -10.29 -40.15 16.15
CA THR A 39 -10.59 -41.28 15.27
C THR A 39 -12.07 -41.66 15.31
N GLY A 40 -12.59 -42.20 14.20
CA GLY A 40 -13.95 -42.74 14.11
C GLY A 40 -14.93 -41.88 13.31
N ALA A 41 -16.09 -42.47 13.00
CA ALA A 41 -17.14 -41.82 12.23
C ALA A 41 -17.70 -40.60 12.98
N GLY A 42 -17.90 -39.50 12.25
CA GLY A 42 -18.48 -38.27 12.79
C GLY A 42 -17.53 -37.42 13.64
N ARG A 43 -16.22 -37.63 13.55
CA ARG A 43 -15.17 -36.79 14.14
C ARG A 43 -14.43 -35.98 13.06
N ILE A 44 -13.77 -34.92 13.51
CA ILE A 44 -12.78 -34.18 12.71
C ILE A 44 -11.46 -34.93 12.83
N GLY A 45 -11.04 -35.58 11.74
CA GLY A 45 -9.94 -36.55 11.76
C GLY A 45 -8.55 -35.94 11.53
N MET A 46 -8.47 -34.69 11.06
CA MET A 46 -7.22 -34.04 10.72
C MET A 46 -7.30 -32.52 10.85
N VAL A 47 -6.17 -31.90 11.15
CA VAL A 47 -5.95 -30.46 11.06
C VAL A 47 -4.95 -30.19 9.93
N MET A 48 -5.29 -29.34 8.97
CA MET A 48 -4.38 -28.84 7.94
C MET A 48 -4.02 -27.40 8.25
N ILE A 49 -2.72 -27.08 8.23
CA ILE A 49 -2.19 -25.75 8.52
C ILE A 49 -1.57 -25.18 7.25
N ILE A 50 -2.20 -24.14 6.69
CA ILE A 50 -1.68 -23.37 5.56
C ILE A 50 -0.56 -22.46 6.10
N ASN A 51 0.67 -22.65 5.62
CA ASN A 51 1.84 -21.93 6.13
C ASN A 51 2.89 -21.69 5.04
N LEU A 52 3.42 -20.46 4.98
CA LEU A 52 4.51 -20.09 4.06
C LEU A 52 5.85 -20.73 4.49
N ASP A 53 6.64 -21.19 3.52
CA ASP A 53 7.98 -21.79 3.78
C ASP A 53 8.91 -20.85 4.55
N ARG A 54 8.85 -19.55 4.22
CA ARG A 54 9.63 -18.51 4.90
C ARG A 54 9.14 -18.17 6.32
N GLN A 55 8.01 -18.74 6.77
CA GLN A 55 7.40 -18.47 8.09
C GLN A 55 7.45 -19.66 9.06
N PRO A 56 8.60 -20.35 9.28
CA PRO A 56 8.67 -21.53 10.15
C PRO A 56 8.46 -21.19 11.64
N ARG A 57 8.59 -19.92 12.02
CA ARG A 57 8.26 -19.45 13.37
C ARG A 57 6.75 -19.39 13.61
N ARG A 58 5.94 -19.08 12.59
CA ARG A 58 4.48 -19.04 12.69
C ARG A 58 3.92 -20.45 12.91
N LEU A 59 4.33 -21.40 12.07
CA LEU A 59 4.00 -22.81 12.21
C LEU A 59 4.31 -23.36 13.61
N ARG A 60 5.52 -23.10 14.14
CA ARG A 60 5.89 -23.56 15.51
C ARG A 60 4.97 -22.99 16.58
N ARG A 61 4.45 -21.78 16.43
CA ARG A 61 3.48 -21.20 17.38
C ARG A 61 2.12 -21.88 17.26
N THR A 62 1.61 -22.09 16.04
CA THR A 62 0.35 -22.79 15.80
C THR A 62 0.38 -24.21 16.36
N MET A 63 1.48 -24.94 16.13
CA MET A 63 1.67 -26.30 16.68
C MET A 63 1.66 -26.31 18.21
N ARG A 64 2.27 -25.32 18.88
CA ARG A 64 2.21 -25.19 20.34
C ARG A 64 0.79 -24.91 20.84
N GLU A 65 0.05 -24.06 20.15
CA GLU A 65 -1.34 -23.77 20.50
C GLU A 65 -2.22 -25.03 20.39
N LEU A 66 -2.06 -25.81 19.31
CA LEU A 66 -2.77 -27.08 19.11
C LEU A 66 -2.38 -28.14 20.14
N ASN A 67 -1.11 -28.17 20.58
CA ASN A 67 -0.62 -29.11 21.58
C ASN A 67 -1.30 -28.98 22.95
N ARG A 68 -1.97 -27.85 23.22
CA ARG A 68 -2.69 -27.62 24.48
C ARG A 68 -3.99 -28.43 24.58
N TYR A 69 -4.55 -28.81 23.44
CA TYR A 69 -5.83 -29.49 23.35
C TYR A 69 -5.64 -30.97 23.05
N LYS A 70 -6.42 -31.82 23.72
CA LYS A 70 -6.47 -33.25 23.43
C LYS A 70 -7.69 -33.57 22.58
N ASN A 71 -7.56 -34.53 21.66
CA ASN A 71 -8.69 -35.09 20.92
C ASN A 71 -9.47 -36.10 21.79
N PHE A 72 -10.53 -36.68 21.23
CA PHE A 72 -11.32 -37.74 21.86
C PHE A 72 -10.49 -38.93 22.33
N ASP A 73 -9.44 -39.30 21.58
CA ASP A 73 -8.53 -40.41 21.89
C ASP A 73 -7.47 -40.05 22.97
N GLY A 74 -7.50 -38.83 23.51
CA GLY A 74 -6.57 -38.34 24.52
C GLY A 74 -5.21 -37.88 23.97
N LEU A 75 -5.02 -37.89 22.65
CA LEU A 75 -3.81 -37.43 21.97
C LEU A 75 -3.86 -35.91 21.71
N PRO A 76 -2.72 -35.19 21.77
CA PRO A 76 -2.68 -33.77 21.45
C PRO A 76 -3.13 -33.49 20.00
N LEU A 77 -3.85 -32.38 19.74
CA LEU A 77 -4.28 -32.06 18.36
C LEU A 77 -3.12 -31.87 17.38
N CYS A 78 -1.93 -31.50 17.87
CA CYS A 78 -0.73 -31.39 17.05
C CYS A 78 -0.31 -32.73 16.41
N THR A 79 -0.73 -33.89 16.95
CA THR A 79 -0.39 -35.21 16.38
C THR A 79 -1.21 -35.57 15.14
N ILE A 80 -2.36 -34.91 14.93
CA ILE A 80 -3.20 -35.04 13.73
C ILE A 80 -3.10 -33.80 12.83
N SER A 81 -2.06 -32.97 13.05
CA SER A 81 -1.85 -31.72 12.33
C SER A 81 -0.80 -31.88 11.22
N HIS A 82 -1.16 -31.47 10.01
CA HIS A 82 -0.33 -31.54 8.82
C HIS A 82 -0.11 -30.15 8.25
N ARG A 83 1.14 -29.83 7.91
CA ARG A 83 1.49 -28.59 7.23
C ARG A 83 1.18 -28.74 5.73
N LEU A 84 0.51 -27.74 5.15
CA LEU A 84 0.43 -27.55 3.71
C LEU A 84 1.24 -26.28 3.35
N PRO A 85 2.19 -26.37 2.38
CA PRO A 85 2.88 -25.19 1.88
C PRO A 85 1.88 -24.20 1.27
N ALA A 86 1.90 -22.96 1.76
CA ALA A 86 1.12 -21.87 1.18
C ALA A 86 1.82 -21.31 -0.06
N ILE A 87 1.02 -20.85 -1.02
CA ILE A 87 1.52 -20.11 -2.18
C ILE A 87 2.05 -18.75 -1.74
N ASP A 88 3.23 -18.39 -2.24
CA ASP A 88 3.90 -17.16 -1.86
C ASP A 88 3.64 -16.04 -2.87
N ALA A 89 3.02 -14.95 -2.42
CA ALA A 89 2.73 -13.79 -3.26
C ALA A 89 3.97 -13.09 -3.86
N ARG A 90 5.17 -13.36 -3.32
CA ARG A 90 6.43 -12.84 -3.86
C ARG A 90 6.88 -13.61 -5.10
N ASP A 91 6.47 -14.87 -5.24
CA ASP A 91 6.77 -15.65 -6.44
C ASP A 91 5.77 -15.30 -7.55
N GLY A 92 6.21 -14.43 -8.46
CA GLY A 92 5.40 -14.01 -9.60
C GLY A 92 4.96 -15.15 -10.51
N ARG A 93 5.66 -16.30 -10.54
CA ARG A 93 5.29 -17.45 -11.38
C ARG A 93 4.11 -18.21 -10.79
N GLU A 94 4.12 -18.40 -9.48
CA GLU A 94 3.00 -19.02 -8.77
C GLU A 94 1.73 -18.15 -8.85
N VAL A 95 1.86 -16.83 -8.94
CA VAL A 95 0.70 -15.92 -8.97
C VAL A 95 0.25 -15.57 -10.40
N ALA A 96 1.02 -15.94 -11.42
CA ALA A 96 0.72 -15.62 -12.80
C ALA A 96 -0.43 -16.48 -13.35
N SER A 97 -1.47 -15.82 -13.87
CA SER A 97 -2.53 -16.34 -14.76
C SER A 97 -2.80 -17.85 -14.63
N THR A 98 -3.42 -18.25 -13.52
CA THR A 98 -3.92 -19.62 -13.35
C THR A 98 -5.39 -19.70 -13.79
N SER A 99 -5.78 -20.80 -14.44
CA SER A 99 -7.18 -21.10 -14.76
C SER A 99 -8.07 -21.23 -13.52
N ASP A 100 -7.44 -21.44 -12.35
CA ASP A 100 -8.12 -21.74 -11.10
C ASP A 100 -8.69 -20.49 -10.39
N VAL A 101 -8.16 -19.29 -10.71
CA VAL A 101 -8.56 -18.02 -10.07
C VAL A 101 -8.79 -16.95 -11.13
N ASP A 102 -10.01 -16.44 -11.19
CA ASP A 102 -10.31 -15.20 -11.89
C ASP A 102 -9.95 -14.00 -11.00
N GLN A 103 -8.90 -13.29 -11.42
CA GLN A 103 -8.31 -12.18 -10.67
C GLN A 103 -9.15 -10.89 -10.76
N THR A 104 -10.19 -10.86 -11.60
CA THR A 104 -11.05 -9.69 -11.77
C THR A 104 -12.45 -10.01 -11.29
N TYR A 105 -12.94 -9.23 -10.34
CA TYR A 105 -14.30 -9.34 -9.82
C TYR A 105 -15.00 -8.00 -9.93
N ARG A 106 -16.33 -7.97 -9.86
CA ARG A 106 -17.10 -6.72 -9.88
C ARG A 106 -17.29 -6.18 -8.46
N LEU A 107 -17.39 -4.86 -8.32
CA LEU A 107 -17.68 -4.23 -7.03
C LEU A 107 -18.97 -4.77 -6.38
N ALA A 108 -19.96 -5.14 -7.17
CA ALA A 108 -21.19 -5.82 -6.72
C ALA A 108 -20.89 -7.09 -5.89
N HIS A 109 -19.79 -7.79 -6.16
CA HIS A 109 -19.42 -8.96 -5.36
C HIS A 109 -19.04 -8.59 -3.93
N GLN A 110 -18.29 -7.48 -3.75
CA GLN A 110 -17.98 -6.93 -2.43
C GLN A 110 -19.27 -6.49 -1.73
N LEU A 111 -20.14 -5.76 -2.43
CA LEU A 111 -21.38 -5.21 -1.90
C LEU A 111 -22.38 -6.29 -1.48
N PHE A 112 -22.39 -7.43 -2.16
CA PHE A 112 -23.17 -8.58 -1.71
C PHE A 112 -22.72 -9.07 -0.33
N VAL A 113 -21.41 -9.16 -0.08
CA VAL A 113 -20.91 -9.62 1.22
C VAL A 113 -21.08 -8.52 2.27
N GLN A 114 -20.65 -7.31 1.96
CA GLN A 114 -20.74 -6.14 2.82
C GLN A 114 -21.38 -4.96 2.07
N PRO A 115 -22.71 -4.81 2.16
CA PRO A 115 -23.39 -3.65 1.61
C PRO A 115 -22.85 -2.38 2.26
N ASP A 116 -22.50 -1.41 1.43
CA ASP A 116 -22.02 -0.11 1.89
C ASP A 116 -22.57 0.98 0.98
N THR A 117 -23.47 1.79 1.54
CA THR A 117 -24.19 2.84 0.80
C THR A 117 -23.23 3.88 0.23
N ARG A 118 -22.07 4.12 0.85
CA ARG A 118 -21.09 5.09 0.34
C ARG A 118 -20.29 4.52 -0.85
N LEU A 119 -20.08 3.21 -0.90
CA LEU A 119 -19.51 2.56 -2.09
C LEU A 119 -20.52 2.55 -3.23
N GLU A 120 -21.76 2.17 -2.96
CA GLU A 120 -22.87 2.17 -3.94
C GLU A 120 -23.14 3.56 -4.48
N GLU A 121 -22.98 4.58 -3.62
CA GLU A 121 -22.83 5.92 -4.07
C GLU A 121 -21.54 6.01 -4.93
N CYS A 122 -20.33 5.95 -4.40
CA CYS A 122 -19.19 6.42 -5.19
C CYS A 122 -18.87 5.69 -6.51
N PHE A 123 -19.39 4.47 -6.74
CA PHE A 123 -19.00 3.61 -7.87
C PHE A 123 -20.18 2.84 -8.47
N ASP A 124 -20.08 2.51 -9.76
CA ASP A 124 -21.02 1.58 -10.39
C ASP A 124 -20.76 0.14 -9.88
N PRO A 125 -21.78 -0.62 -9.46
CA PRO A 125 -21.60 -2.00 -8.98
C PRO A 125 -20.95 -2.94 -10.02
N SER A 126 -20.99 -2.60 -11.31
CA SER A 126 -20.34 -3.37 -12.37
C SER A 126 -18.84 -3.07 -12.52
N GLU A 127 -18.29 -2.08 -11.81
CA GLU A 127 -16.87 -1.70 -11.91
C GLU A 127 -15.93 -2.89 -11.62
N PRO A 128 -14.94 -3.13 -12.49
CA PRO A 128 -13.98 -4.20 -12.30
C PRO A 128 -12.96 -3.84 -11.21
N VAL A 129 -12.78 -4.74 -10.26
CA VAL A 129 -11.78 -4.70 -9.21
C VAL A 129 -10.79 -5.84 -9.46
N ARG A 130 -9.51 -5.50 -9.56
CA ARG A 130 -8.43 -6.48 -9.76
C ARG A 130 -7.82 -6.87 -8.43
N MET A 131 -7.74 -8.17 -8.18
CA MET A 131 -7.11 -8.73 -6.99
C MET A 131 -5.65 -8.35 -6.88
N THR A 132 -5.17 -8.23 -5.64
CA THR A 132 -3.73 -8.15 -5.37
C THR A 132 -3.06 -9.51 -5.55
N ARG A 133 -1.74 -9.54 -5.71
CA ARG A 133 -0.99 -10.81 -5.77
C ARG A 133 -1.18 -11.63 -4.48
N GLN A 134 -1.32 -10.95 -3.35
CA GLN A 134 -1.58 -11.55 -2.05
C GLN A 134 -2.93 -12.26 -2.01
N GLU A 135 -4.00 -11.61 -2.49
CA GLU A 135 -5.33 -12.23 -2.54
C GLU A 135 -5.34 -13.46 -3.45
N VAL A 136 -4.62 -13.41 -4.59
CA VAL A 136 -4.49 -14.56 -5.49
C VAL A 136 -3.73 -15.71 -4.82
N ALA A 137 -2.62 -15.40 -4.14
CA ALA A 137 -1.84 -16.40 -3.41
C ALA A 137 -2.64 -17.06 -2.28
N VAL A 138 -3.44 -16.28 -1.54
CA VAL A 138 -4.37 -16.81 -0.51
C VAL A 138 -5.40 -17.72 -1.16
N ALA A 139 -6.08 -17.28 -2.23
CA ALA A 139 -7.06 -18.09 -2.94
C ALA A 139 -6.47 -19.43 -3.43
N ARG A 140 -5.29 -19.41 -4.06
CA ARG A 140 -4.61 -20.63 -4.51
C ARG A 140 -4.22 -21.55 -3.34
N SER A 141 -3.77 -20.99 -2.22
CA SER A 141 -3.43 -21.79 -1.03
C SER A 141 -4.65 -22.56 -0.48
N HIS A 142 -5.82 -21.93 -0.48
CA HIS A 142 -7.06 -22.61 -0.13
C HIS A 142 -7.48 -23.65 -1.18
N ILE A 143 -7.33 -23.36 -2.48
CA ILE A 143 -7.62 -24.32 -3.56
C ILE A 143 -6.77 -25.59 -3.43
N GLU A 144 -5.46 -25.46 -3.18
CA GLU A 144 -4.58 -26.61 -2.94
C GLU A 144 -4.98 -27.40 -1.68
N THR A 145 -5.45 -26.68 -0.65
CA THR A 145 -6.02 -27.33 0.53
C THR A 145 -7.29 -28.13 0.18
N TRP A 146 -8.18 -27.58 -0.66
CA TRP A 146 -9.38 -28.29 -1.09
C TRP A 146 -9.04 -29.51 -1.94
N LYS A 147 -8.06 -29.43 -2.86
CA LYS A 147 -7.55 -30.56 -3.65
C LYS A 147 -7.02 -31.67 -2.73
N ALA A 148 -6.26 -31.31 -1.68
CA ALA A 148 -5.74 -32.26 -0.71
C ALA A 148 -6.85 -32.92 0.14
N ILE A 149 -7.88 -32.16 0.52
CA ILE A 149 -9.03 -32.72 1.27
C ILE A 149 -9.87 -33.64 0.38
N ALA A 150 -10.16 -33.25 -0.86
CA ALA A 150 -10.99 -34.00 -1.79
C ALA A 150 -10.41 -35.38 -2.17
N SER A 151 -9.07 -35.47 -2.24
CA SER A 151 -8.31 -36.69 -2.50
C SER A 151 -7.92 -37.47 -1.24
N GLY A 152 -8.09 -36.87 -0.06
CA GLY A 152 -7.72 -37.46 1.23
C GLY A 152 -8.69 -38.52 1.75
N GLN A 153 -8.28 -39.18 2.85
CA GLN A 153 -9.03 -40.25 3.52
C GLN A 153 -9.93 -39.77 4.65
N GLN A 154 -9.77 -38.52 5.10
CA GLN A 154 -10.55 -37.96 6.21
C GLN A 154 -11.87 -37.38 5.69
N GLU A 155 -12.97 -37.64 6.41
CA GLU A 155 -14.27 -37.11 6.01
C GLU A 155 -14.41 -35.63 6.34
N HIS A 156 -13.90 -35.19 7.49
CA HIS A 156 -13.90 -33.80 7.93
C HIS A 156 -12.51 -33.38 8.38
N VAL A 157 -12.06 -32.24 7.88
CA VAL A 157 -10.73 -31.68 8.13
C VAL A 157 -10.88 -30.25 8.63
N LEU A 158 -10.22 -29.91 9.74
CA LEU A 158 -10.07 -28.51 10.14
C LEU A 158 -8.95 -27.87 9.33
N VAL A 159 -9.25 -26.81 8.60
CA VAL A 159 -8.26 -25.95 7.94
C VAL A 159 -7.97 -24.76 8.84
N LEU A 160 -6.68 -24.44 9.02
CA LEU A 160 -6.18 -23.30 9.78
C LEU A 160 -5.12 -22.53 8.99
N GLU A 161 -5.10 -21.21 9.13
CA GLU A 161 -3.94 -20.38 8.80
C GLU A 161 -2.88 -20.40 9.92
N ASP A 162 -1.68 -19.89 9.65
CA ASP A 162 -0.53 -19.97 10.56
C ASP A 162 -0.43 -18.86 11.63
N ASP A 163 -1.40 -17.95 11.66
CA ASP A 163 -1.45 -16.77 12.52
C ASP A 163 -2.70 -16.73 13.40
N ILE A 164 -3.13 -17.91 13.85
CA ILE A 164 -4.33 -18.06 14.70
C ILE A 164 -4.01 -18.28 16.18
N TRP A 165 -5.04 -18.16 17.02
CA TRP A 165 -5.10 -18.67 18.39
C TRP A 165 -6.55 -19.03 18.78
N PHE A 166 -6.74 -19.89 19.79
CA PHE A 166 -8.08 -20.28 20.21
C PHE A 166 -8.61 -19.39 21.34
N ALA A 167 -9.84 -18.89 21.18
CA ALA A 167 -10.53 -18.09 22.19
C ALA A 167 -10.73 -18.87 23.50
N ARG A 168 -10.91 -18.14 24.61
CA ARG A 168 -11.23 -18.76 25.89
C ARG A 168 -12.56 -19.51 25.78
N GLY A 169 -12.58 -20.78 26.19
CA GLY A 169 -13.76 -21.64 26.09
C GLY A 169 -13.97 -22.29 24.72
N ALA A 170 -13.01 -22.16 23.80
CA ALA A 170 -13.08 -22.74 22.45
C ALA A 170 -13.42 -24.24 22.46
N ALA A 171 -12.79 -25.04 23.33
CA ALA A 171 -13.05 -26.49 23.42
C ALA A 171 -14.53 -26.81 23.60
N ALA A 172 -15.18 -26.20 24.60
CA ALA A 172 -16.59 -26.42 24.87
C ALA A 172 -17.50 -25.86 23.78
N ALA A 173 -17.15 -24.72 23.18
CA ALA A 173 -17.90 -24.13 22.08
C ALA A 173 -17.84 -25.00 20.80
N ILE A 174 -16.67 -25.55 20.48
CA ILE A 174 -16.46 -26.46 19.36
C ILE A 174 -17.28 -27.74 19.57
N ASP A 175 -17.22 -28.36 20.75
CA ASP A 175 -17.96 -29.60 21.02
C ASP A 175 -19.48 -29.40 20.94
N ARG A 176 -19.98 -28.29 21.49
CA ARG A 176 -21.40 -27.93 21.39
C ARG A 176 -21.81 -27.65 19.94
N GLY A 177 -21.03 -26.85 19.22
CA GLY A 177 -21.32 -26.47 17.84
C GLY A 177 -21.25 -27.65 16.87
N TRP A 178 -20.27 -28.54 17.04
CA TRP A 178 -20.17 -29.78 16.27
C TRP A 178 -21.41 -30.64 16.46
N ARG A 179 -21.82 -30.90 17.71
CA ARG A 179 -23.03 -31.68 18.02
C ARG A 179 -24.29 -31.04 17.44
N ALA A 180 -24.44 -29.72 17.60
CA ALA A 180 -25.59 -28.98 17.06
C ALA A 180 -25.64 -29.03 15.52
N SER A 181 -24.48 -28.99 14.86
CA SER A 181 -24.38 -29.11 13.39
C SER A 181 -24.87 -30.47 12.90
N TRP A 182 -24.47 -31.55 13.59
CA TRP A 182 -24.93 -32.91 13.27
C TRP A 182 -26.44 -33.07 13.48
N GLN A 183 -26.97 -32.56 14.58
CA GLN A 183 -28.41 -32.59 14.85
C GLN A 183 -29.20 -31.85 13.77
N ARG A 184 -28.71 -30.67 13.34
CA ARG A 184 -29.39 -29.86 12.33
C ARG A 184 -29.42 -30.50 10.95
N LEU A 185 -28.42 -31.30 10.62
CA LEU A 185 -28.30 -31.99 9.32
C LEU A 185 -28.83 -33.43 9.38
N GLY A 186 -29.65 -33.76 10.38
CA GLY A 186 -30.31 -35.07 10.49
C GLY A 186 -29.35 -36.24 10.74
N GLY A 187 -28.14 -35.98 11.25
CA GLY A 187 -27.15 -37.02 11.55
C GLY A 187 -26.47 -37.66 10.34
N HIS A 188 -26.81 -37.26 9.11
CA HIS A 188 -26.26 -37.85 7.89
C HIS A 188 -25.14 -36.97 7.30
N GLY A 189 -23.89 -37.38 7.54
CA GLY A 189 -22.70 -36.86 6.84
C GLY A 189 -22.11 -35.54 7.36
N GLY A 190 -22.65 -34.95 8.44
CA GLY A 190 -22.11 -33.71 9.02
C GLY A 190 -22.20 -32.48 8.10
N PRO A 191 -21.70 -31.31 8.55
CA PRO A 191 -21.66 -30.09 7.74
C PRO A 191 -20.58 -30.16 6.67
N ASP A 192 -20.88 -29.72 5.44
CA ASP A 192 -19.83 -29.63 4.41
C ASP A 192 -18.87 -28.48 4.66
N LEU A 193 -19.35 -27.40 5.30
CA LEU A 193 -18.55 -26.29 5.79
C LEU A 193 -19.05 -25.85 7.17
N LEU A 194 -18.14 -25.76 8.14
CA LEU A 194 -18.41 -25.19 9.46
C LEU A 194 -17.35 -24.15 9.85
N TYR A 195 -17.75 -22.89 9.95
CA TYR A 195 -16.84 -21.79 10.32
C TYR A 195 -16.49 -21.81 11.81
N PHE A 196 -15.19 -21.78 12.10
CA PHE A 196 -14.63 -21.54 13.45
C PHE A 196 -14.06 -20.13 13.60
N SER A 197 -13.70 -19.48 12.49
CA SER A 197 -13.18 -18.11 12.41
C SER A 197 -14.00 -17.33 11.40
N TYR A 198 -14.47 -16.14 11.78
CA TYR A 198 -15.06 -15.16 10.88
C TYR A 198 -15.11 -13.78 11.56
N GLU A 199 -15.23 -12.74 10.75
CA GLU A 199 -15.66 -11.41 11.17
C GLU A 199 -16.97 -11.05 10.46
N ASP A 200 -17.91 -10.46 11.18
CA ASP A 200 -19.13 -9.94 10.56
C ASP A 200 -18.81 -8.74 9.67
N ALA A 201 -19.32 -8.74 8.46
CA ALA A 201 -19.23 -7.65 7.49
C ALA A 201 -19.85 -6.34 8.00
N GLY A 202 -19.17 -5.59 8.87
CA GLY A 202 -19.68 -4.34 9.44
C GLY A 202 -21.03 -4.46 10.17
N GLY A 203 -21.39 -5.65 10.62
CA GLY A 203 -22.70 -5.95 11.22
C GLY A 203 -23.83 -6.25 10.22
N THR A 204 -23.54 -6.41 8.94
CA THR A 204 -24.55 -6.70 7.89
C THR A 204 -24.70 -8.19 7.57
N ALA A 205 -24.09 -9.08 8.37
CA ALA A 205 -24.15 -10.51 8.15
C ALA A 205 -25.60 -11.02 8.21
N ALA A 206 -26.04 -11.68 7.15
CA ALA A 206 -27.38 -12.26 7.08
C ALA A 206 -27.34 -13.69 7.61
N ARG A 207 -28.07 -13.94 8.69
CA ARG A 207 -28.08 -15.21 9.41
C ARG A 207 -29.50 -15.78 9.42
N LEU A 208 -29.61 -17.08 9.21
CA LEU A 208 -30.83 -17.82 9.43
C LEU A 208 -30.63 -18.78 10.60
N ASP A 209 -31.75 -19.22 11.17
CA ASP A 209 -31.77 -20.47 11.92
C ASP A 209 -30.87 -20.44 13.18
N ALA A 210 -30.59 -19.26 13.72
CA ALA A 210 -29.60 -19.06 14.76
C ALA A 210 -30.03 -19.68 16.11
N CYS A 211 -29.10 -20.36 16.77
CA CYS A 211 -29.20 -20.78 18.16
C CYS A 211 -27.90 -20.45 18.92
N ASP A 212 -27.85 -20.79 20.21
CA ASP A 212 -26.70 -20.49 21.08
C ASP A 212 -25.39 -21.16 20.63
N ALA A 213 -25.46 -22.19 19.78
CA ALA A 213 -24.30 -22.95 19.32
C ALA A 213 -23.90 -22.65 17.87
N VAL A 214 -24.86 -22.58 16.95
CA VAL A 214 -24.61 -22.42 15.51
C VAL A 214 -25.70 -21.60 14.82
N PHE A 215 -25.38 -21.05 13.66
CA PHE A 215 -26.34 -20.45 12.74
C PHE A 215 -25.99 -20.82 11.29
N ARG A 216 -26.95 -20.60 10.37
CA ARG A 216 -26.73 -20.75 8.93
C ARG A 216 -26.43 -19.39 8.31
N PRO A 217 -25.21 -19.13 7.81
CA PRO A 217 -24.89 -17.89 7.12
C PRO A 217 -25.47 -17.87 5.70
N LEU A 218 -26.10 -16.76 5.32
CA LEU A 218 -26.48 -16.49 3.93
C LEU A 218 -25.41 -15.70 3.19
N ARG A 219 -24.83 -14.69 3.86
CA ARG A 219 -23.73 -13.84 3.39
C ARG A 219 -23.19 -12.99 4.53
N GLY A 220 -22.05 -12.34 4.31
CA GLY A 220 -21.47 -11.33 5.19
C GLY A 220 -20.54 -11.87 6.25
N LEU A 221 -19.93 -13.03 6.01
CA LEU A 221 -18.81 -13.52 6.81
C LEU A 221 -17.50 -13.25 6.08
N TRP A 222 -16.63 -12.45 6.70
CA TRP A 222 -15.23 -12.27 6.29
C TRP A 222 -14.32 -13.22 7.05
N PHE A 223 -13.11 -13.40 6.51
CA PHE A 223 -12.07 -14.30 7.00
C PHE A 223 -12.35 -15.78 6.79
N LEU A 224 -11.29 -16.50 6.42
CA LEU A 224 -11.30 -17.94 6.18
C LEU A 224 -10.17 -18.65 6.94
N SER A 225 -9.71 -18.06 8.05
CA SER A 225 -8.54 -18.51 8.82
C SER A 225 -8.75 -19.78 9.62
N GLY A 226 -10.00 -20.21 9.79
CA GLY A 226 -10.35 -21.41 10.56
C GLY A 226 -11.72 -21.94 10.22
N TYR A 227 -11.77 -23.11 9.56
CA TYR A 227 -13.03 -23.75 9.17
C TYR A 227 -12.88 -25.26 9.05
N VAL A 228 -13.93 -26.01 9.34
CA VAL A 228 -14.01 -27.44 9.05
C VAL A 228 -14.62 -27.62 7.68
N LEU A 229 -13.99 -28.44 6.84
CA LEU A 229 -14.46 -28.77 5.50
C LEU A 229 -14.63 -30.29 5.37
N SER A 230 -15.77 -30.73 4.85
CA SER A 230 -15.97 -32.14 4.51
C SER A 230 -15.31 -32.48 3.17
N ARG A 231 -15.04 -33.77 2.91
CA ARG A 231 -14.56 -34.23 1.59
C ARG A 231 -15.53 -33.89 0.47
N ARG A 232 -16.84 -34.03 0.73
CA ARG A 232 -17.90 -33.61 -0.18
C ARG A 232 -17.90 -32.10 -0.40
N GLY A 233 -17.70 -31.31 0.65
CA GLY A 233 -17.58 -29.86 0.59
C GLY A 233 -16.40 -29.42 -0.27
N ALA A 234 -15.24 -30.05 -0.09
CA ALA A 234 -14.06 -29.81 -0.90
C ALA A 234 -14.31 -30.08 -2.39
N ARG A 235 -14.96 -31.19 -2.74
CA ARG A 235 -15.35 -31.48 -4.14
C ARG A 235 -16.33 -30.44 -4.69
N THR A 236 -17.33 -30.07 -3.90
CA THR A 236 -18.32 -29.04 -4.28
C THR A 236 -17.65 -27.69 -4.57
N LEU A 237 -16.63 -27.31 -3.79
CA LEU A 237 -15.84 -26.10 -4.03
C LEU A 237 -15.04 -26.20 -5.33
N LEU A 238 -14.36 -27.33 -5.56
CA LEU A 238 -13.57 -27.56 -6.78
C LEU A 238 -14.43 -27.59 -8.04
N GLU A 239 -15.63 -28.20 -7.98
CA GLU A 239 -16.60 -28.20 -9.07
C GLU A 239 -17.22 -26.81 -9.34
N SER A 240 -17.12 -25.89 -8.37
CA SER A 240 -17.62 -24.52 -8.50
C SER A 240 -16.59 -23.53 -9.03
N MET A 241 -15.36 -23.98 -9.30
CA MET A 241 -14.26 -23.16 -9.82
C MET A 241 -14.58 -22.55 -11.20
N PRO A 242 -13.93 -21.43 -11.58
CA PRO A 242 -12.85 -20.74 -10.86
C PRO A 242 -13.30 -19.97 -9.61
N VAL A 243 -12.36 -19.70 -8.71
CA VAL A 243 -12.56 -18.72 -7.63
C VAL A 243 -12.51 -17.32 -8.24
N VAL A 244 -13.56 -16.52 -8.06
CA VAL A 244 -13.69 -15.17 -8.64
C VAL A 244 -13.53 -14.13 -7.54
N GLY A 245 -12.42 -13.39 -7.54
CA GLY A 245 -12.09 -12.42 -6.49
C GLY A 245 -11.50 -13.05 -5.22
N PRO A 246 -11.37 -12.28 -4.12
CA PRO A 246 -10.89 -12.79 -2.83
C PRO A 246 -11.68 -14.04 -2.38
N VAL A 247 -10.98 -15.05 -1.86
CA VAL A 247 -11.59 -16.36 -1.57
C VAL A 247 -12.64 -16.31 -0.47
N ASP A 248 -12.43 -15.47 0.54
CA ASP A 248 -13.36 -15.21 1.64
C ASP A 248 -14.59 -14.41 1.18
N MET A 249 -14.46 -13.56 0.16
CA MET A 249 -15.60 -12.98 -0.53
C MET A 249 -16.35 -14.05 -1.34
N TRP A 250 -15.64 -14.80 -2.18
CA TRP A 250 -16.23 -15.76 -3.12
C TRP A 250 -17.00 -16.88 -2.43
N ILE A 251 -16.50 -17.39 -1.29
CA ILE A 251 -17.15 -18.47 -0.55
C ILE A 251 -18.55 -18.10 -0.05
N ASN A 252 -18.85 -16.80 0.15
CA ASN A 252 -20.20 -16.34 0.51
C ASN A 252 -21.24 -16.74 -0.55
N TYR A 253 -20.85 -16.85 -1.82
CA TYR A 253 -21.71 -17.31 -2.93
C TYR A 253 -21.85 -18.84 -3.01
N ARG A 254 -21.22 -19.58 -2.10
CA ARG A 254 -21.20 -21.04 -2.06
C ARG A 254 -21.82 -21.59 -0.77
N LEU A 255 -22.13 -20.75 0.22
CA LEU A 255 -22.62 -21.15 1.54
C LEU A 255 -23.84 -22.07 1.48
N GLU A 256 -24.80 -21.76 0.61
CA GLU A 256 -26.00 -22.59 0.43
C GLU A 256 -25.66 -23.99 -0.12
N LYS A 257 -24.87 -24.04 -1.20
CA LYS A 257 -24.41 -25.30 -1.81
C LYS A 257 -23.57 -26.16 -0.85
N LEU A 258 -22.87 -25.51 0.09
CA LEU A 258 -22.02 -26.15 1.09
C LEU A 258 -22.75 -26.52 2.37
N ARG A 259 -24.09 -26.38 2.44
CA ARG A 259 -24.86 -26.60 3.67
C ARG A 259 -24.18 -25.93 4.87
N ALA A 260 -23.67 -24.73 4.64
CA ALA A 260 -22.70 -24.11 5.53
C ALA A 260 -23.34 -23.76 6.88
N LEU A 261 -22.57 -23.95 7.94
CA LEU A 261 -22.90 -23.51 9.28
C LEU A 261 -21.74 -22.67 9.84
N ALA A 262 -22.02 -21.88 10.85
CA ALA A 262 -21.01 -21.14 11.60
C ALA A 262 -21.29 -21.27 13.09
N LEU A 263 -20.23 -21.35 13.90
CA LEU A 263 -20.38 -21.25 15.35
C LEU A 263 -20.97 -19.88 15.72
N SER A 264 -21.84 -19.82 16.73
CA SER A 264 -22.51 -18.59 17.19
C SER A 264 -21.54 -17.46 17.54
N SER A 265 -20.33 -17.81 17.97
CA SER A 265 -19.20 -16.90 18.16
C SER A 265 -17.91 -17.53 17.58
N PRO A 266 -17.00 -16.74 16.99
CA PRO A 266 -15.73 -17.25 16.48
C PRO A 266 -14.85 -17.75 17.64
N VAL A 267 -14.27 -18.93 17.45
CA VAL A 267 -13.41 -19.62 18.43
C VAL A 267 -11.96 -19.70 18.00
N VAL A 268 -11.70 -19.51 16.70
CA VAL A 268 -10.37 -19.34 16.11
C VAL A 268 -10.24 -17.86 15.73
N LEU A 269 -9.27 -17.19 16.34
CA LEU A 269 -9.04 -15.76 16.19
C LEU A 269 -7.68 -15.52 15.55
N GLN A 270 -7.58 -14.50 14.70
CA GLN A 270 -6.30 -14.06 14.15
C GLN A 270 -5.47 -13.30 15.20
N ARG A 271 -4.16 -13.25 14.97
CA ARG A 271 -3.21 -12.56 15.83
C ARG A 271 -2.88 -11.16 15.31
N ASP A 272 -3.06 -10.16 16.17
CA ASP A 272 -2.74 -8.77 15.84
C ASP A 272 -1.27 -8.38 16.15
N ASP A 273 -0.44 -9.31 16.64
CA ASP A 273 0.91 -9.04 17.14
C ASP A 273 2.04 -9.26 16.13
N GLY A 274 1.69 -9.64 14.90
CA GLY A 274 2.55 -9.69 13.72
C GLY A 274 2.03 -8.78 12.62
N GLY A 275 2.92 -8.27 11.77
CA GLY A 275 2.49 -7.59 10.54
C GLY A 275 1.71 -8.55 9.65
N SER A 276 0.52 -8.15 9.22
CA SER A 276 -0.18 -8.81 8.12
C SER A 276 0.52 -8.42 6.82
N ASP A 277 0.93 -9.41 6.05
CA ASP A 277 1.56 -9.23 4.74
C ASP A 277 0.49 -9.05 3.63
N ASN A 278 -0.80 -9.08 4.00
CA ASN A 278 -1.92 -9.05 3.06
C ASN A 278 -2.22 -7.62 2.59
N SER A 279 -2.47 -7.48 1.29
CA SER A 279 -2.96 -6.25 0.67
C SER A 279 -4.34 -6.55 0.06
N HIS A 280 -5.29 -5.65 0.26
CA HIS A 280 -6.68 -5.86 -0.16
C HIS A 280 -7.04 -4.97 -1.34
N SER A 281 -7.55 -5.57 -2.41
CA SER A 281 -7.87 -4.87 -3.67
C SER A 281 -8.98 -3.84 -3.54
N ILE A 282 -9.83 -3.96 -2.52
CA ILE A 282 -10.94 -3.04 -2.28
C ILE A 282 -10.53 -1.73 -1.59
N LEU A 283 -9.35 -1.68 -0.97
CA LEU A 283 -8.92 -0.51 -0.19
C LEU A 283 -8.91 0.80 -0.98
N PRO A 284 -8.46 0.85 -2.25
CA PRO A 284 -8.57 2.07 -3.05
C PRO A 284 -10.01 2.55 -3.23
N TYR A 285 -10.98 1.64 -3.39
CA TYR A 285 -12.40 1.98 -3.52
C TYR A 285 -12.96 2.51 -2.20
N LEU A 286 -12.69 1.81 -1.09
CA LEU A 286 -13.10 2.26 0.25
C LEU A 286 -12.49 3.62 0.61
N ALA A 287 -11.23 3.82 0.25
CA ALA A 287 -10.56 5.09 0.38
C ALA A 287 -11.29 6.13 -0.48
N ARG A 288 -11.45 5.91 -1.78
CA ARG A 288 -12.10 6.85 -2.72
C ARG A 288 -13.56 7.18 -2.35
N ALA A 289 -14.27 6.28 -1.68
CA ALA A 289 -15.59 6.57 -1.09
C ALA A 289 -15.54 7.37 0.22
N GLY A 290 -14.37 7.53 0.82
CA GLY A 290 -14.19 8.16 2.13
C GLY A 290 -14.73 7.30 3.28
N ILE A 291 -14.75 5.98 3.10
CA ILE A 291 -15.11 5.00 4.14
C ILE A 291 -13.91 4.71 5.03
N VAL A 292 -12.75 4.53 4.40
CA VAL A 292 -11.46 4.45 5.07
C VAL A 292 -10.74 5.75 4.80
N ASP A 293 -10.24 6.40 5.85
CA ASP A 293 -9.42 7.58 5.68
C ASP A 293 -8.10 7.15 5.03
N ALA A 294 -7.78 7.63 3.83
CA ALA A 294 -6.51 7.35 3.19
C ALA A 294 -5.31 7.86 4.02
N ASN A 295 -5.55 8.78 4.97
CA ASN A 295 -4.56 9.21 5.97
C ASN A 295 -4.40 8.23 7.15
N SER A 296 -5.28 7.23 7.28
CA SER A 296 -5.26 6.23 8.36
C SER A 296 -4.40 5.00 8.09
N THR A 297 -3.79 4.88 6.90
CA THR A 297 -2.75 3.88 6.68
C THR A 297 -1.54 4.26 7.56
N PRO A 298 -1.15 3.43 8.54
CA PRO A 298 -0.03 3.75 9.41
C PRO A 298 1.23 3.93 8.57
N VAL A 299 1.87 5.09 8.70
CA VAL A 299 3.19 5.33 8.10
C VAL A 299 4.16 4.30 8.66
N PRO A 300 5.02 3.67 7.82
CA PRO A 300 6.11 2.87 8.33
C PRO A 300 6.89 3.70 9.34
N LYS A 301 7.00 3.20 10.56
CA LYS A 301 7.81 3.87 11.57
C LYS A 301 9.25 3.90 11.07
N ARG A 302 9.92 5.04 11.23
CA ARG A 302 11.36 5.16 10.98
C ARG A 302 12.08 4.02 11.70
N SER A 303 12.92 3.31 10.95
CA SER A 303 13.62 2.15 11.46
C SER A 303 14.48 2.50 12.69
N ALA A 304 14.44 1.66 13.72
CA ALA A 304 15.28 1.79 14.91
C ALA A 304 16.64 1.06 14.77
N ALA A 305 17.02 0.69 13.54
CA ALA A 305 18.19 -0.17 13.27
C ALA A 305 19.55 0.49 13.51
N GLY A 306 19.59 1.79 13.85
CA GLY A 306 20.82 2.58 13.90
C GLY A 306 21.34 2.92 12.50
N PRO A 307 22.47 3.66 12.41
CA PRO A 307 23.08 4.03 11.13
C PRO A 307 23.46 2.82 10.27
N VAL A 308 23.08 2.84 8.99
CA VAL A 308 23.44 1.80 8.02
C VAL A 308 24.50 2.33 7.07
N PHE A 309 25.59 1.58 6.92
CA PHE A 309 26.65 1.85 5.95
C PHE A 309 26.68 0.74 4.92
N ALA A 310 26.51 1.10 3.65
CA ALA A 310 26.47 0.14 2.57
C ALA A 310 27.53 0.46 1.52
N TRP A 311 28.17 -0.57 0.98
CA TRP A 311 29.04 -0.45 -0.20
C TRP A 311 28.61 -1.46 -1.26
N THR A 312 28.46 -0.96 -2.47
CA THR A 312 27.95 -1.72 -3.61
C THR A 312 29.04 -1.95 -4.65
N GLY A 313 28.78 -2.87 -5.57
CA GLY A 313 29.57 -3.01 -6.80
C GLY A 313 29.37 -1.85 -7.81
N LYS A 314 28.70 -0.75 -7.43
CA LYS A 314 28.32 0.38 -8.30
C LYS A 314 27.66 -0.06 -9.61
N ARG A 315 26.61 -0.86 -9.48
CA ARG A 315 25.79 -1.30 -10.61
C ARG A 315 25.09 -0.11 -11.28
N GLU A 316 24.62 -0.33 -12.50
CA GLU A 316 23.83 0.66 -13.23
C GLU A 316 22.53 1.05 -12.51
N ARG A 317 21.96 0.15 -11.69
CA ARG A 317 20.73 0.37 -10.94
C ARG A 317 20.93 0.22 -9.44
N GLU A 318 20.10 0.94 -8.68
CA GLU A 318 20.28 1.15 -7.24
C GLU A 318 19.32 0.34 -6.37
N GLY A 319 19.29 -0.97 -6.58
CA GLY A 319 18.38 -1.89 -5.88
C GLY A 319 18.54 -1.83 -4.36
N LEU A 320 19.76 -1.97 -3.83
CA LEU A 320 19.98 -1.91 -2.37
C LEU A 320 19.53 -0.58 -1.75
N ALA A 321 19.84 0.54 -2.40
CA ALA A 321 19.45 1.86 -1.90
C ALA A 321 17.92 2.02 -1.86
N MET A 322 17.23 1.56 -2.92
CA MET A 322 15.77 1.53 -2.95
C MET A 322 15.19 0.58 -1.87
N ALA A 323 15.80 -0.59 -1.65
CA ALA A 323 15.35 -1.54 -0.63
C ALA A 323 15.44 -0.96 0.78
N LEU A 324 16.53 -0.25 1.10
CA LEU A 324 16.68 0.46 2.36
C LEU A 324 15.61 1.54 2.52
N SER A 325 15.29 2.28 1.45
CA SER A 325 14.22 3.29 1.45
C SER A 325 12.83 2.66 1.70
N MET A 326 12.54 1.53 1.05
CA MET A 326 11.32 0.73 1.27
C MET A 326 11.18 0.23 2.72
N LEU A 327 12.29 0.05 3.44
CA LEU A 327 12.31 -0.33 4.87
C LEU A 327 12.16 0.86 5.81
N GLY A 328 11.89 2.07 5.30
CA GLY A 328 11.66 3.27 6.10
C GLY A 328 12.95 3.93 6.60
N LEU A 329 14.04 3.86 5.82
CA LEU A 329 15.31 4.56 6.08
C LEU A 329 15.45 5.75 5.14
N ARG A 330 16.03 6.86 5.62
CA ARG A 330 16.45 7.98 4.77
C ARG A 330 17.83 7.67 4.19
N VAL A 331 17.90 7.46 2.88
CA VAL A 331 19.08 6.91 2.21
C VAL A 331 19.80 7.97 1.39
N ARG A 332 21.07 8.24 1.70
CA ARG A 332 21.94 9.06 0.85
C ARG A 332 22.89 8.17 0.06
N VAL A 333 22.87 8.30 -1.25
CA VAL A 333 23.82 7.63 -2.16
C VAL A 333 24.89 8.63 -2.61
N PHE A 334 26.13 8.16 -2.69
CA PHE A 334 27.30 8.92 -3.16
C PHE A 334 27.82 8.33 -4.47
N ASP A 335 28.30 9.14 -5.39
CA ASP A 335 28.83 8.68 -6.68
C ASP A 335 30.34 8.37 -6.63
N GLY A 336 31.04 8.92 -5.65
CA GLY A 336 32.47 8.74 -5.39
C GLY A 336 33.35 9.84 -5.99
N ASP A 337 32.75 10.87 -6.55
CA ASP A 337 33.39 12.13 -6.96
C ASP A 337 33.29 13.21 -5.87
N GLU A 338 32.50 12.96 -4.81
CA GLU A 338 32.38 13.86 -3.67
C GLU A 338 33.64 13.85 -2.79
N LYS A 339 33.82 14.95 -2.03
CA LYS A 339 34.92 15.08 -1.06
C LYS A 339 34.84 13.98 -0.01
N GLU A 340 36.02 13.49 0.39
CA GLU A 340 36.15 12.54 1.50
C GLU A 340 35.54 13.12 2.78
N LEU A 341 34.76 12.29 3.49
CA LEU A 341 34.04 12.66 4.70
C LEU A 341 34.92 12.43 5.95
N GLY A 342 35.10 13.48 6.74
CA GLY A 342 35.68 13.43 8.07
C GLY A 342 34.70 12.90 9.13
N GLU A 343 35.17 12.80 10.38
CA GLU A 343 34.33 12.37 11.51
C GLU A 343 33.20 13.37 11.79
N GLU A 344 33.47 14.67 11.68
CA GLU A 344 32.49 15.74 11.89
C GLU A 344 31.41 15.74 10.80
N ASP A 345 31.81 15.60 9.53
CA ASP A 345 30.88 15.48 8.40
C ASP A 345 29.96 14.27 8.58
N LEU A 346 30.54 13.13 8.98
CA LEU A 346 29.78 11.91 9.23
C LEU A 346 28.76 12.12 10.35
N ALA A 347 29.17 12.71 11.48
CA ALA A 347 28.27 12.99 12.59
C ALA A 347 27.10 13.90 12.16
N SER A 348 27.38 14.93 11.36
CA SER A 348 26.39 15.85 10.81
C SER A 348 25.40 15.13 9.87
N ILE A 349 25.91 14.37 8.89
CA ILE A 349 25.09 13.65 7.90
C ILE A 349 24.14 12.66 8.58
N LEU A 350 24.60 11.95 9.62
CA LEU A 350 23.79 10.96 10.35
C LEU A 350 22.63 11.56 11.17
N THR A 351 22.59 12.89 11.34
CA THR A 351 21.38 13.55 11.88
C THR A 351 20.24 13.55 10.84
N THR A 352 20.60 13.59 9.56
CA THR A 352 19.67 13.75 8.43
C THR A 352 19.37 12.43 7.73
N PHE A 353 20.35 11.54 7.61
CA PHE A 353 20.22 10.27 6.89
C PHE A 353 20.45 9.07 7.80
N ASP A 354 19.65 8.03 7.60
CA ASP A 354 19.73 6.77 8.34
C ASP A 354 20.67 5.77 7.68
N ALA A 355 20.83 5.87 6.35
CA ALA A 355 21.67 4.98 5.57
C ALA A 355 22.54 5.76 4.58
N LEU A 356 23.83 5.40 4.52
CA LEU A 356 24.80 5.94 3.58
C LEU A 356 25.28 4.83 2.65
N VAL A 357 25.13 5.02 1.34
CA VAL A 357 25.51 4.06 0.31
C VAL A 357 26.68 4.60 -0.50
N ASP A 358 27.77 3.85 -0.56
CA ASP A 358 29.01 4.19 -1.25
C ASP A 358 29.72 5.46 -0.72
N ALA A 359 29.50 5.83 0.55
CA ALA A 359 30.08 7.03 1.14
C ALA A 359 31.62 7.03 1.14
N PRO A 360 32.28 8.12 0.71
CA PRO A 360 33.74 8.23 0.69
C PRO A 360 34.26 8.58 2.09
N LEU A 361 34.30 7.61 3.00
CA LEU A 361 34.75 7.83 4.39
C LEU A 361 36.28 7.89 4.48
N SER A 362 36.80 8.89 5.16
CA SER A 362 38.21 8.91 5.62
C SER A 362 38.49 7.73 6.56
N ALA A 363 39.76 7.37 6.74
CA ALA A 363 40.15 6.29 7.65
C ALA A 363 39.62 6.50 9.09
N LYS A 364 39.61 7.76 9.55
CA LYS A 364 39.08 8.18 10.84
C LYS A 364 37.55 8.03 10.91
N ALA A 365 36.82 8.55 9.94
CA ALA A 365 35.36 8.41 9.85
C ALA A 365 34.94 6.94 9.75
N PHE A 366 35.68 6.12 9.00
CA PHE A 366 35.46 4.68 8.92
C PHE A 366 35.65 4.00 10.29
N ALA A 367 36.74 4.31 11.01
CA ALA A 367 36.97 3.79 12.35
C ALA A 367 35.88 4.24 13.35
N ALA A 368 35.43 5.49 13.27
CA ALA A 368 34.33 5.99 14.08
C ALA A 368 33.02 5.23 13.78
N SER A 369 32.73 4.96 12.51
CA SER A 369 31.52 4.20 12.10
C SER A 369 31.50 2.78 12.67
N THR A 370 32.65 2.11 12.73
CA THR A 370 32.78 0.73 13.23
C THR A 370 32.78 0.63 14.75
N ALA A 371 33.35 1.64 15.44
CA ALA A 371 33.36 1.73 16.90
C ALA A 371 31.96 1.88 17.51
N ARG A 372 31.03 2.49 16.77
CA ARG A 372 29.61 2.58 17.16
C ARG A 372 28.96 1.20 17.22
N SER A 373 28.34 0.86 18.35
CA SER A 373 27.67 -0.43 18.58
C SER A 373 26.34 -0.57 17.83
N ASP A 374 25.70 0.55 17.51
CA ASP A 374 24.42 0.63 16.81
C ASP A 374 24.55 0.63 15.27
N SER A 375 25.74 0.86 14.71
CA SER A 375 25.94 0.82 13.26
C SER A 375 25.71 -0.57 12.67
N ARG A 376 25.25 -0.62 11.42
CA ARG A 376 25.04 -1.83 10.61
C ARG A 376 25.75 -1.70 9.27
N PHE A 377 26.29 -2.80 8.76
CA PHE A 377 27.10 -2.80 7.54
C PHE A 377 26.54 -3.75 6.49
N VAL A 378 26.46 -3.28 5.25
CA VAL A 378 25.96 -4.05 4.11
C VAL A 378 26.98 -4.01 2.99
N LEU A 379 27.31 -5.17 2.45
CA LEU A 379 28.19 -5.30 1.28
C LEU A 379 27.40 -5.95 0.16
N GLU A 380 27.22 -5.27 -0.97
CA GLU A 380 26.55 -5.84 -2.14
C GLU A 380 27.56 -6.16 -3.24
N GLY A 381 27.73 -7.45 -3.52
CA GLY A 381 28.68 -7.98 -4.49
C GLY A 381 30.13 -8.00 -3.97
N ALA A 382 31.06 -7.57 -4.83
CA ALA A 382 32.47 -7.42 -4.50
C ALA A 382 32.89 -5.94 -4.50
N PRO A 383 32.35 -5.10 -3.59
CA PRO A 383 32.71 -3.69 -3.54
C PRO A 383 34.22 -3.54 -3.35
N ARG A 384 34.83 -2.65 -4.13
CA ARG A 384 36.20 -2.18 -3.89
C ARG A 384 36.15 -1.23 -2.70
N LEU A 385 36.23 -1.78 -1.49
CA LEU A 385 36.68 -1.00 -0.34
C LEU A 385 38.12 -0.61 -0.65
N ASP A 386 38.44 0.69 -0.61
CA ASP A 386 39.77 1.17 -1.00
C ASP A 386 40.86 0.45 -0.18
N ARG A 387 42.08 0.31 -0.73
CA ARG A 387 43.16 -0.59 -0.25
C ARG A 387 43.55 -0.41 1.24
N GLN A 388 43.10 0.64 1.92
CA GLN A 388 43.27 0.85 3.36
C GLN A 388 42.13 0.30 4.24
N GLN A 389 40.93 0.06 3.70
CA GLN A 389 39.73 -0.35 4.43
C GLN A 389 39.51 -1.87 4.29
N ASN A 390 40.34 -2.64 4.98
CA ASN A 390 40.30 -4.11 4.93
C ASN A 390 38.92 -4.67 5.37
N ARG A 391 38.33 -5.58 4.56
CA ARG A 391 37.13 -6.37 4.91
C ARG A 391 37.22 -7.11 6.25
N LYS A 392 38.44 -7.33 6.77
CA LYS A 392 38.72 -7.93 8.08
C LYS A 392 38.37 -7.02 9.28
N ILE A 393 38.02 -5.76 9.06
CA ILE A 393 37.75 -4.76 10.11
C ILE A 393 36.25 -4.68 10.46
N LEU A 394 35.35 -5.12 9.56
CA LEU A 394 33.92 -5.05 9.83
C LEU A 394 33.47 -6.14 10.80
N PRO A 395 32.66 -5.80 11.82
CA PRO A 395 32.20 -6.74 12.84
C PRO A 395 31.21 -7.77 12.23
N PRO A 396 31.50 -9.08 12.28
CA PRO A 396 30.67 -10.10 11.62
C PRO A 396 29.22 -10.12 12.12
N SER A 397 28.98 -9.84 13.39
CA SER A 397 27.64 -9.82 13.99
C SER A 397 26.75 -8.67 13.52
N ARG A 398 27.32 -7.65 12.86
CA ARG A 398 26.62 -6.45 12.38
C ARG A 398 26.85 -6.21 10.89
N THR A 399 27.28 -7.24 10.16
CA THR A 399 27.61 -7.15 8.73
C THR A 399 26.86 -8.22 7.95
N VAL A 400 26.25 -7.85 6.84
CA VAL A 400 25.72 -8.78 5.85
C VAL A 400 26.39 -8.53 4.49
N ALA A 401 26.68 -9.60 3.77
CA ALA A 401 27.25 -9.54 2.43
C ALA A 401 26.38 -10.34 1.46
N PHE A 402 26.05 -9.75 0.32
CA PHE A 402 25.29 -10.37 -0.76
C PHE A 402 26.22 -10.72 -1.91
N ASP A 403 26.11 -11.92 -2.48
CA ASP A 403 26.77 -12.23 -3.74
C ASP A 403 26.05 -11.50 -4.88
N ALA A 404 26.81 -11.00 -5.84
CA ALA A 404 26.26 -10.37 -7.03
C ALA A 404 25.35 -11.31 -7.85
N ARG A 405 25.51 -12.63 -7.69
CA ARG A 405 24.77 -13.66 -8.42
C ARG A 405 23.50 -14.16 -7.72
N GLU A 406 23.25 -13.73 -6.47
CA GLU A 406 22.07 -14.18 -5.74
C GLU A 406 20.77 -13.64 -6.38
N PRO A 407 19.68 -14.44 -6.40
CA PRO A 407 18.37 -13.93 -6.76
C PRO A 407 17.97 -12.79 -5.82
N SER A 408 17.47 -11.69 -6.38
CA SER A 408 17.19 -10.47 -5.62
C SER A 408 16.27 -10.72 -4.41
N ASP A 409 15.28 -11.61 -4.54
CA ASP A 409 14.33 -11.90 -3.45
C ASP A 409 14.96 -12.59 -2.23
N ALA A 410 16.11 -13.26 -2.40
CA ALA A 410 16.85 -13.85 -1.28
C ALA A 410 17.50 -12.79 -0.37
N MET A 411 17.68 -11.56 -0.87
CA MET A 411 18.37 -10.47 -0.16
C MET A 411 17.53 -9.86 0.96
N TRP A 412 16.19 -9.99 0.92
CA TRP A 412 15.32 -9.41 1.95
C TRP A 412 15.57 -10.00 3.34
N GLN A 413 15.69 -11.32 3.44
CA GLN A 413 15.74 -12.01 4.72
C GLN A 413 17.02 -11.68 5.51
N PRO A 414 18.24 -11.73 4.92
CA PRO A 414 19.45 -11.31 5.60
C PRO A 414 19.45 -9.82 5.94
N LEU A 415 19.00 -8.96 5.02
CA LEU A 415 18.93 -7.51 5.24
C LEU A 415 18.01 -7.17 6.42
N CYS A 416 16.80 -7.72 6.42
CA CYS A 416 15.82 -7.46 7.48
C CYS A 416 16.26 -8.08 8.81
N ALA A 417 16.93 -9.23 8.81
CA ALA A 417 17.50 -9.82 10.02
C ALA A 417 18.57 -8.90 10.64
N LEU A 418 19.45 -8.32 9.83
CA LEU A 418 20.46 -7.35 10.28
C LEU A 418 19.83 -6.09 10.92
N LEU A 419 18.74 -5.61 10.33
CA LEU A 419 18.03 -4.40 10.76
C LEU A 419 16.99 -4.66 11.86
N GLY A 420 16.71 -5.92 12.19
CA GLY A 420 15.66 -6.29 13.15
C GLY A 420 14.23 -6.03 12.63
N LEU A 421 14.04 -6.06 11.32
CA LEU A 421 12.78 -5.79 10.62
C LEU A 421 12.15 -7.07 10.05
N ALA A 422 10.88 -7.00 9.67
CA ALA A 422 10.21 -8.05 8.91
C ALA A 422 10.39 -7.80 7.40
N PRO A 423 10.73 -8.84 6.60
CA PRO A 423 10.77 -8.74 5.14
C PRO A 423 9.44 -8.25 4.56
N PRO A 424 9.43 -7.19 3.73
CA PRO A 424 8.20 -6.68 3.11
C PRO A 424 7.63 -7.71 2.12
N PRO A 425 6.32 -7.67 1.83
CA PRO A 425 5.67 -8.63 0.93
C PRO A 425 5.99 -8.40 -0.57
N TYR A 426 6.93 -7.52 -0.90
CA TYR A 426 7.28 -7.14 -2.27
C TYR A 426 8.56 -7.85 -2.72
N ALA A 427 8.74 -7.95 -4.04
CA ALA A 427 10.03 -8.38 -4.61
C ALA A 427 11.14 -7.40 -4.19
N PHE A 428 12.38 -7.88 -4.12
CA PHE A 428 13.50 -6.99 -3.86
C PHE A 428 13.71 -6.06 -5.06
N PRO A 429 13.80 -4.73 -4.86
CA PRO A 429 13.78 -3.78 -5.96
C PRO A 429 15.04 -3.89 -6.82
N ALA A 430 14.86 -3.73 -8.13
CA ALA A 430 15.97 -3.46 -9.05
C ALA A 430 16.47 -2.02 -8.86
N GLY A 431 15.61 -1.10 -8.44
CA GLY A 431 15.91 0.31 -8.20
C GLY A 431 16.05 1.11 -9.49
N ALA A 432 16.17 2.43 -9.38
CA ALA A 432 16.33 3.27 -10.57
C ALA A 432 17.76 3.27 -11.12
N PRO A 433 17.97 3.69 -12.37
CA PRO A 433 19.29 3.99 -12.90
C PRO A 433 20.05 5.00 -12.03
N ARG A 434 21.34 4.73 -11.79
CA ARG A 434 22.24 5.59 -11.01
C ARG A 434 22.32 7.01 -11.57
N SER A 435 22.28 7.13 -12.90
CA SER A 435 22.28 8.41 -13.61
C SER A 435 21.07 9.31 -13.30
N TRP A 436 19.99 8.75 -12.74
CA TRP A 436 18.81 9.53 -12.38
C TRP A 436 18.94 10.24 -11.03
N ARG A 437 19.94 9.87 -10.23
CA ARG A 437 20.33 10.55 -8.98
C ARG A 437 19.22 10.73 -7.94
N ILE A 438 18.20 9.86 -7.93
CA ILE A 438 16.99 10.03 -7.09
C ILE A 438 17.29 10.21 -5.59
N LEU A 439 18.27 9.45 -5.09
CA LEU A 439 18.63 9.40 -3.67
C LEU A 439 19.89 10.23 -3.34
N ARG A 440 20.32 11.14 -4.22
CA ARG A 440 21.42 12.08 -3.95
C ARG A 440 20.88 13.28 -3.19
N ASP A 441 21.64 13.72 -2.20
CA ASP A 441 21.39 14.99 -1.53
C ASP A 441 21.97 16.13 -2.37
N ASP A 442 21.19 16.58 -3.35
CA ASP A 442 21.59 17.64 -4.29
C ASP A 442 21.25 19.06 -3.75
N ARG A 443 20.95 19.17 -2.45
CA ARG A 443 20.82 20.45 -1.74
C ARG A 443 22.22 21.07 -1.54
N HIS A 444 22.69 21.87 -2.50
CA HIS A 444 23.95 22.64 -2.35
C HIS A 444 23.92 23.65 -1.18
N GLU A 445 25.11 23.96 -0.65
CA GLU A 445 25.46 24.88 0.48
C GLU A 445 24.52 26.07 0.73
N PRO A 446 24.32 26.47 2.00
CA PRO A 446 23.31 27.45 2.41
C PRO A 446 23.49 28.81 1.72
N VAL A 447 22.54 29.13 0.84
CA VAL A 447 22.40 30.49 0.30
C VAL A 447 21.92 31.40 1.43
N ARG A 448 22.57 32.57 1.56
CA ARG A 448 22.25 33.61 2.56
C ARG A 448 20.74 33.84 2.66
N GLN A 449 20.25 33.89 3.91
CA GLN A 449 18.89 34.31 4.27
C GLN A 449 18.47 35.53 3.45
N VAL A 450 17.52 35.35 2.55
CA VAL A 450 16.68 36.45 2.09
C VAL A 450 15.60 36.59 3.15
N ASN A 451 15.63 37.71 3.88
CA ASN A 451 14.56 38.06 4.81
C ASN A 451 13.23 38.09 4.03
N GLY A 452 12.33 37.17 4.38
CA GLY A 452 10.95 37.17 3.90
C GLY A 452 10.66 36.04 2.92
N ILE A 453 10.44 34.84 3.45
CA ILE A 453 9.35 33.89 3.15
C ILE A 453 9.57 32.73 4.13
N ARG A 454 8.64 32.52 5.07
CA ARG A 454 8.63 31.27 5.85
C ARG A 454 8.07 30.20 4.91
N PRO A 455 8.77 29.08 4.65
CA PRO A 455 8.12 27.92 4.08
C PRO A 455 7.00 27.54 5.04
N GLU A 456 5.74 27.64 4.60
CA GLU A 456 4.64 26.98 5.29
C GLU A 456 5.05 25.51 5.47
N ARG A 457 4.86 24.97 6.68
CA ARG A 457 5.39 23.66 7.10
C ARG A 457 5.14 22.61 6.00
N LEU A 458 6.19 22.14 5.33
CA LEU A 458 6.09 20.97 4.45
C LEU A 458 5.61 19.82 5.33
N THR A 459 4.44 19.27 5.00
CA THR A 459 3.62 18.44 5.91
C THR A 459 3.92 16.95 5.84
N ASP A 460 4.87 16.52 5.00
CA ASP A 460 5.21 15.10 4.91
C ASP A 460 6.06 14.68 6.12
N ASP A 461 5.44 13.90 7.01
CA ASP A 461 6.05 13.30 8.21
C ASP A 461 6.44 11.83 7.99
N SER A 462 6.47 11.37 6.74
CA SER A 462 6.82 10.00 6.38
C SER A 462 8.28 9.66 6.71
N ALA A 463 8.57 8.37 6.91
CA ALA A 463 9.92 7.91 7.26
C ALA A 463 10.99 8.25 6.22
N TRP A 464 10.61 8.51 4.97
CA TRP A 464 11.48 8.89 3.85
C TRP A 464 11.42 10.38 3.50
N ALA A 465 10.85 11.23 4.37
CA ALA A 465 10.88 12.68 4.23
C ALA A 465 11.89 13.31 5.20
N LEU A 466 12.56 14.37 4.77
CA LEU A 466 13.29 15.25 5.68
C LEU A 466 12.33 16.23 6.33
N VAL A 467 12.61 16.60 7.57
CA VAL A 467 11.87 17.66 8.27
C VAL A 467 12.58 18.99 8.00
N PRO A 468 11.94 19.95 7.31
CA PRO A 468 12.56 21.25 7.08
C PRO A 468 12.78 22.00 8.40
N ASP A 469 13.96 22.58 8.56
CA ASP A 469 14.28 23.47 9.67
C ASP A 469 14.40 24.93 9.20
N ARG A 470 14.86 25.83 10.08
CA ARG A 470 15.02 27.26 9.75
C ARG A 470 16.15 27.54 8.75
N ALA A 471 17.05 26.59 8.54
CA ALA A 471 18.18 26.69 7.61
C ALA A 471 17.88 26.03 6.25
N TRP A 472 16.64 25.59 6.02
CA TRP A 472 16.23 24.98 4.77
C TRP A 472 16.40 25.93 3.58
N PRO A 473 17.10 25.53 2.50
CA PRO A 473 17.30 26.39 1.34
C PRO A 473 15.98 26.74 0.65
N THR A 474 15.70 28.04 0.48
CA THR A 474 14.66 28.48 -0.44
C THR A 474 15.23 28.58 -1.84
N ARG A 475 14.90 27.61 -2.70
CA ARG A 475 15.25 27.65 -4.13
C ARG A 475 14.19 28.41 -4.92
N THR A 476 14.48 29.67 -5.21
CA THR A 476 13.86 30.40 -6.32
C THR A 476 14.58 30.04 -7.60
N ALA A 477 13.82 29.70 -8.64
CA ALA A 477 14.42 29.29 -9.90
C ALA A 477 15.17 30.45 -10.57
N SER A 478 16.16 30.09 -11.40
CA SER A 478 16.91 31.03 -12.24
C SER A 478 15.99 31.67 -13.29
N ALA A 479 16.18 32.95 -13.61
CA ALA A 479 15.44 33.68 -14.65
C ALA A 479 15.70 33.19 -16.10
N ARG A 480 16.33 32.02 -16.27
CA ARG A 480 16.62 31.43 -17.57
C ARG A 480 15.36 30.80 -18.15
N SER A 481 15.06 31.14 -19.40
CA SER A 481 14.09 30.42 -20.23
C SER A 481 14.46 28.94 -20.31
N ILE A 482 13.51 28.07 -20.02
CA ILE A 482 13.69 26.62 -20.14
C ILE A 482 13.10 26.19 -21.47
N HIS A 483 13.97 25.68 -22.36
CA HIS A 483 13.53 25.14 -23.64
C HIS A 483 13.16 23.65 -23.50
N PRO A 484 12.12 23.18 -24.22
CA PRO A 484 11.81 21.77 -24.29
C PRO A 484 12.97 20.98 -24.90
N VAL A 485 13.17 19.77 -24.42
CA VAL A 485 14.14 18.79 -24.93
C VAL A 485 13.36 17.52 -25.27
N GLY A 486 13.72 16.85 -26.36
CA GLY A 486 13.04 15.65 -26.84
C GLY A 486 11.99 15.94 -27.92
N ASP A 487 11.28 14.88 -28.33
CA ASP A 487 10.28 14.96 -29.37
C ASP A 487 8.96 15.47 -28.79
N CYS A 488 8.20 16.24 -29.57
CA CYS A 488 6.86 16.67 -29.17
C CYS A 488 5.87 15.51 -29.36
N LEU A 489 5.60 14.78 -28.28
CA LEU A 489 4.77 13.58 -28.29
C LEU A 489 3.27 13.87 -28.21
N ILE A 490 2.91 15.01 -27.63
CA ILE A 490 1.54 15.54 -27.58
C ILE A 490 1.60 17.00 -28.00
N ASN A 491 0.71 17.40 -28.91
CA ASN A 491 0.50 18.79 -29.31
C ASN A 491 -0.98 18.98 -29.68
N GLU A 492 -1.79 19.27 -28.68
CA GLU A 492 -3.25 19.28 -28.78
C GLU A 492 -3.80 20.67 -28.47
N ALA A 493 -4.49 21.28 -29.43
CA ALA A 493 -5.18 22.56 -29.22
C ALA A 493 -6.35 22.44 -28.22
N MET A 494 -6.86 21.22 -28.01
CA MET A 494 -8.01 20.89 -27.15
C MET A 494 -9.35 21.51 -27.59
N THR A 495 -9.45 21.99 -28.84
CA THR A 495 -10.69 22.56 -29.39
C THR A 495 -11.70 21.51 -29.86
N LYS A 496 -11.32 20.24 -29.86
CA LYS A 496 -12.16 19.07 -30.17
C LYS A 496 -11.72 17.86 -29.34
N PRO A 497 -12.58 16.85 -29.14
CA PRO A 497 -12.18 15.60 -28.49
C PRO A 497 -10.95 14.96 -29.17
N THR A 498 -10.02 14.46 -28.36
CA THR A 498 -8.83 13.73 -28.83
C THR A 498 -8.71 12.39 -28.09
N PRO A 499 -8.37 11.29 -28.78
CA PRO A 499 -8.14 10.00 -28.14
C PRO A 499 -6.83 9.98 -27.32
N ILE A 500 -5.97 10.99 -27.45
CA ILE A 500 -4.69 11.08 -26.71
C ILE A 500 -4.93 11.54 -25.27
N LEU A 501 -5.89 12.44 -25.07
CA LEU A 501 -6.30 13.01 -23.78
C LEU A 501 -7.81 12.80 -23.57
N PRO A 502 -8.29 11.55 -23.46
CA PRO A 502 -9.70 11.25 -23.26
C PRO A 502 -10.21 11.76 -21.91
N ALA A 503 -11.53 11.94 -21.82
CA ALA A 503 -12.20 12.23 -20.55
C ALA A 503 -11.87 11.16 -19.49
N ALA A 504 -11.60 11.60 -18.27
CA ALA A 504 -11.38 10.74 -17.12
C ALA A 504 -12.63 10.72 -16.24
N THR A 505 -13.01 9.53 -15.76
CA THR A 505 -14.20 9.33 -14.91
C THR A 505 -13.84 8.96 -13.46
N GLU A 506 -12.57 8.60 -13.21
CA GLU A 506 -12.11 8.19 -11.89
C GLU A 506 -11.97 9.36 -10.92
N THR A 507 -12.81 9.42 -9.89
CA THR A 507 -12.72 10.43 -8.81
C THR A 507 -12.00 9.90 -7.56
N PHE A 508 -11.74 10.75 -6.56
CA PHE A 508 -10.93 10.46 -5.37
C PHE A 508 -11.61 10.91 -4.04
N PRO A 509 -11.16 10.44 -2.85
CA PRO A 509 -11.86 10.64 -1.57
C PRO A 509 -12.06 12.10 -1.20
N GLY A 510 -11.01 12.89 -1.40
CA GLY A 510 -10.98 14.31 -1.08
C GLY A 510 -11.87 15.16 -1.97
N ASN A 511 -12.34 14.62 -3.11
CA ASN A 511 -13.23 15.34 -4.01
C ASN A 511 -14.70 15.16 -3.58
N ARG A 512 -15.51 16.22 -3.70
CA ARG A 512 -16.97 16.22 -3.53
C ARG A 512 -17.70 16.07 -4.87
N ALA A 513 -16.97 16.09 -5.99
CA ALA A 513 -17.49 15.89 -7.33
C ALA A 513 -17.21 14.47 -7.87
N ALA A 514 -18.10 13.97 -8.71
CA ALA A 514 -17.83 12.84 -9.62
C ALA A 514 -17.34 13.39 -10.96
N PHE A 515 -16.30 12.79 -11.55
CA PHE A 515 -15.88 13.14 -12.90
C PHE A 515 -16.73 12.38 -13.91
N ASN A 516 -17.19 13.09 -14.93
CA ASN A 516 -18.09 12.56 -15.94
C ASN A 516 -17.69 13.12 -17.31
N PRO A 517 -17.81 12.35 -18.41
CA PRO A 517 -17.51 12.85 -19.75
C PRO A 517 -18.27 14.13 -20.12
N ASP A 518 -19.53 14.28 -19.65
CA ASP A 518 -20.35 15.47 -19.88
C ASP A 518 -19.81 16.73 -19.16
N GLY A 519 -18.90 16.54 -18.19
CA GLY A 519 -18.19 17.64 -17.54
C GLY A 519 -17.02 18.19 -18.35
N LEU A 520 -16.62 17.52 -19.45
CA LEU A 520 -15.59 17.98 -20.38
C LEU A 520 -16.25 18.38 -21.70
N LEU A 521 -16.29 19.69 -21.97
CA LEU A 521 -16.79 20.24 -23.23
C LEU A 521 -15.61 20.81 -24.03
N GLN A 522 -15.65 20.77 -25.36
CA GLN A 522 -14.64 21.43 -26.19
C GLN A 522 -15.28 22.49 -27.08
N ASN A 523 -14.63 23.64 -27.18
CA ASN A 523 -15.03 24.74 -28.05
C ASN A 523 -13.80 25.46 -28.64
N ALA A 524 -14.00 26.60 -29.30
CA ALA A 524 -12.91 27.36 -29.91
C ALA A 524 -11.84 27.85 -28.92
N ASP A 525 -12.19 28.00 -27.64
CA ASP A 525 -11.26 28.42 -26.57
C ASP A 525 -10.47 27.25 -25.95
N GLY A 526 -10.81 26.01 -26.31
CA GLY A 526 -10.19 24.78 -25.79
C GLY A 526 -11.15 23.89 -25.01
N ALA A 527 -10.59 23.07 -24.13
CA ALA A 527 -11.32 22.16 -23.25
C ALA A 527 -11.83 22.90 -22.00
N GLN A 528 -13.14 22.87 -21.80
CA GLN A 528 -13.87 23.42 -20.67
C GLN A 528 -14.19 22.29 -19.68
N LEU A 529 -13.61 22.35 -18.48
CA LEU A 529 -13.97 21.48 -17.37
C LEU A 529 -15.04 22.18 -16.55
N VAL A 530 -16.27 21.68 -16.59
CA VAL A 530 -17.45 22.32 -16.00
C VAL A 530 -17.88 21.58 -14.74
N LEU A 531 -17.80 22.26 -13.60
CA LEU A 531 -18.31 21.77 -12.31
C LEU A 531 -19.72 22.31 -12.07
N SER A 532 -20.67 21.40 -11.84
CA SER A 532 -22.09 21.72 -11.62
C SER A 532 -22.64 20.98 -10.41
N LYS A 533 -23.64 21.56 -9.75
CA LYS A 533 -24.46 20.85 -8.77
C LYS A 533 -25.37 19.85 -9.49
N VAL A 534 -25.54 18.67 -8.89
CA VAL A 534 -26.47 17.65 -9.38
C VAL A 534 -27.56 17.37 -8.34
N GLU A 535 -28.79 17.16 -8.80
CA GLU A 535 -29.94 16.86 -7.93
C GLU A 535 -29.96 15.39 -7.48
N SER A 536 -29.47 14.51 -8.35
CA SER A 536 -29.41 13.08 -8.14
C SER A 536 -28.05 12.55 -8.57
N GLY A 537 -27.47 11.66 -7.77
CA GLY A 537 -26.18 11.08 -8.03
C GLY A 537 -25.41 10.93 -6.74
N ASN A 538 -24.31 10.22 -6.86
CA ASN A 538 -23.60 9.67 -5.73
C ASN A 538 -22.63 10.64 -5.04
N ARG A 539 -22.51 11.83 -5.62
CA ARG A 539 -21.71 12.95 -5.14
C ARG A 539 -22.50 14.23 -5.41
N LYS A 540 -22.32 15.24 -4.55
CA LYS A 540 -23.08 16.50 -4.60
C LYS A 540 -22.88 17.27 -5.91
N TYR A 541 -21.73 17.08 -6.56
CA TYR A 541 -21.35 17.77 -7.78
C TYR A 541 -20.93 16.78 -8.88
N ARG A 542 -21.06 17.22 -10.12
CA ARG A 542 -20.44 16.62 -11.32
C ARG A 542 -19.39 17.57 -11.84
N SER A 543 -18.27 17.05 -12.35
CA SER A 543 -17.21 17.86 -12.95
C SER A 543 -16.51 17.17 -14.12
N GLY A 544 -15.63 17.88 -14.82
CA GLY A 544 -14.78 17.38 -15.89
C GLY A 544 -13.35 17.05 -15.45
N ALA A 545 -12.77 16.05 -16.10
CA ALA A 545 -11.35 15.71 -16.04
C ALA A 545 -10.91 15.05 -17.35
N PHE A 546 -9.62 15.09 -17.67
CA PHE A 546 -9.00 14.30 -18.73
C PHE A 546 -7.62 13.81 -18.31
N ALA A 547 -7.13 12.77 -18.97
CA ALA A 547 -5.81 12.21 -18.69
C ALA A 547 -5.16 11.63 -19.95
N SER A 548 -3.84 11.75 -20.09
CA SER A 548 -3.10 11.18 -21.22
C SER A 548 -3.25 9.66 -21.26
N VAL A 549 -3.43 9.03 -22.41
CA VAL A 549 -3.40 7.56 -22.50
C VAL A 549 -2.00 7.02 -22.19
N ARG A 550 -0.98 7.76 -22.62
CA ARG A 550 0.43 7.43 -22.42
C ARG A 550 0.91 7.78 -21.01
N SER A 551 1.80 6.95 -20.48
CA SER A 551 2.64 7.26 -19.31
C SER A 551 4.03 7.70 -19.75
N PHE A 552 4.64 8.59 -18.97
CA PHE A 552 5.94 9.21 -19.25
C PHE A 552 6.89 9.00 -18.07
N GLU A 553 8.16 8.74 -18.36
CA GLU A 553 9.22 8.61 -17.34
C GLU A 553 9.86 9.95 -16.97
N HIS A 554 9.94 10.86 -17.94
CA HIS A 554 10.43 12.22 -17.80
C HIS A 554 9.79 13.06 -18.91
N GLY A 555 9.95 14.37 -18.84
CA GLY A 555 9.51 15.27 -19.91
C GLY A 555 9.15 16.66 -19.43
N ARG A 556 8.76 17.50 -20.39
CA ARG A 556 8.16 18.81 -20.16
C ARG A 556 6.69 18.74 -20.52
N PHE A 557 5.83 19.16 -19.60
CA PHE A 557 4.37 19.10 -19.73
C PHE A 557 3.82 20.50 -19.62
N GLU A 558 3.16 20.99 -20.66
CA GLU A 558 2.67 22.36 -20.74
C GLU A 558 1.19 22.42 -21.08
N ALA A 559 0.51 23.42 -20.55
CA ALA A 559 -0.83 23.81 -20.94
C ALA A 559 -1.03 25.32 -20.73
N GLU A 560 -1.80 25.95 -21.62
CA GLU A 560 -2.39 27.25 -21.34
C GLU A 560 -3.66 27.04 -20.52
N ILE A 561 -3.71 27.61 -19.32
CA ILE A 561 -4.77 27.37 -18.35
C ILE A 561 -5.40 28.70 -17.94
N ARG A 562 -6.73 28.74 -17.96
CA ARG A 562 -7.53 29.73 -17.22
C ARG A 562 -8.33 28.98 -16.15
N PRO A 563 -7.90 28.99 -14.87
CA PRO A 563 -8.54 28.26 -13.78
C PRO A 563 -9.92 28.82 -13.43
N ALA A 564 -10.73 27.98 -12.76
CA ALA A 564 -12.02 28.39 -12.24
C ALA A 564 -11.87 29.34 -11.04
N CYS A 565 -12.69 30.39 -11.00
CA CYS A 565 -12.76 31.34 -9.89
C CYS A 565 -13.84 30.94 -8.88
N GLY A 566 -13.59 31.16 -7.59
CA GLY A 566 -14.55 30.99 -6.51
C GLY A 566 -14.13 29.97 -5.44
N ALA A 567 -14.58 30.20 -4.21
CA ALA A 567 -14.31 29.31 -3.09
C ALA A 567 -14.92 27.91 -3.29
N GLY A 568 -14.20 26.90 -2.81
CA GLY A 568 -14.50 25.48 -2.91
C GLY A 568 -14.07 24.85 -4.23
N LEU A 569 -13.27 25.52 -5.06
CA LEU A 569 -12.85 25.05 -6.38
C LEU A 569 -11.32 24.93 -6.46
N VAL A 570 -10.85 23.86 -7.11
CA VAL A 570 -9.43 23.66 -7.42
C VAL A 570 -9.29 23.20 -8.87
N THR A 571 -8.47 23.90 -9.64
CA THR A 571 -8.06 23.50 -10.99
C THR A 571 -6.71 22.82 -10.90
N GLY A 572 -6.64 21.54 -11.27
CA GLY A 572 -5.42 20.73 -11.20
C GLY A 572 -4.79 20.47 -12.57
N PHE A 573 -3.46 20.51 -12.64
CA PHE A 573 -2.63 20.05 -13.76
C PHE A 573 -1.42 19.31 -13.21
N PHE A 574 -1.35 17.99 -13.40
CA PHE A 574 -0.46 17.15 -12.60
C PHE A 574 -0.07 15.85 -13.29
N LEU A 575 1.02 15.25 -12.81
CA LEU A 575 1.48 13.91 -13.18
C LEU A 575 1.12 12.94 -12.07
N HIS A 576 0.54 11.78 -12.37
CA HIS A 576 0.12 10.83 -11.33
C HIS A 576 0.25 9.35 -11.75
N ARG A 577 0.56 8.51 -10.76
CA ARG A 577 0.41 7.04 -10.78
C ARG A 577 -0.10 6.51 -9.43
N ALA A 578 -0.81 5.39 -9.45
CA ALA A 578 -1.47 4.85 -8.26
C ALA A 578 -0.54 4.11 -7.27
N LEU A 579 0.30 3.17 -7.72
CA LEU A 579 1.09 2.28 -6.85
C LEU A 579 2.46 1.90 -7.47
N PRO A 580 3.60 2.10 -6.77
CA PRO A 580 3.75 3.02 -5.67
C PRO A 580 3.22 4.41 -6.03
N ARG A 581 2.50 5.06 -5.11
CA ARG A 581 1.95 6.39 -5.39
C ARG A 581 3.09 7.38 -5.61
N GLN A 582 3.08 8.05 -6.76
CA GLN A 582 3.96 9.18 -7.06
C GLN A 582 3.16 10.21 -7.84
N GLU A 583 3.41 11.49 -7.56
CA GLU A 583 2.63 12.58 -8.13
C GLU A 583 3.41 13.91 -8.07
N ILE A 584 3.20 14.77 -9.08
CA ILE A 584 3.81 16.09 -9.21
C ILE A 584 2.72 17.07 -9.65
N ASP A 585 2.45 18.09 -8.83
CA ASP A 585 1.23 18.89 -8.95
C ASP A 585 1.47 20.36 -9.29
N ILE A 586 0.55 20.90 -10.06
CA ILE A 586 0.13 22.31 -10.06
C ILE A 586 -1.36 22.34 -9.67
N GLU A 587 -1.68 23.04 -8.60
CA GLU A 587 -3.04 23.28 -8.14
C GLU A 587 -3.31 24.80 -8.03
N LEU A 588 -4.35 25.26 -8.73
CA LEU A 588 -4.81 26.65 -8.72
C LEU A 588 -6.15 26.70 -7.98
N THR A 589 -6.17 27.25 -6.77
CA THR A 589 -7.39 27.34 -5.95
C THR A 589 -8.20 28.58 -6.31
N GLY A 590 -9.52 28.43 -6.40
CA GLY A 590 -10.40 29.51 -6.82
C GLY A 590 -10.63 30.59 -5.76
N ASP A 591 -10.29 30.34 -4.50
CA ASP A 591 -10.38 31.29 -3.39
C ASP A 591 -9.14 32.20 -3.25
N ASP A 592 -7.99 31.79 -3.76
CA ASP A 592 -6.74 32.56 -3.75
C ASP A 592 -6.08 32.55 -5.14
N PRO A 593 -6.68 33.24 -6.14
CA PRO A 593 -6.25 33.15 -7.53
C PRO A 593 -4.89 33.80 -7.81
N ARG A 594 -4.28 34.44 -6.82
CA ARG A 594 -2.95 35.06 -6.93
C ARG A 594 -1.82 34.13 -6.50
N ARG A 595 -2.15 32.92 -6.03
CA ARG A 595 -1.18 31.91 -5.63
C ARG A 595 -1.45 30.60 -6.32
N MET A 596 -0.37 29.85 -6.52
CA MET A 596 -0.40 28.49 -7.02
C MET A 596 0.17 27.57 -5.96
N LEU A 597 -0.45 26.41 -5.78
CA LEU A 597 0.04 25.37 -4.89
C LEU A 597 0.77 24.31 -5.71
N LEU A 598 2.03 24.06 -5.34
CA LEU A 598 2.86 22.99 -5.88
C LEU A 598 2.93 21.86 -4.87
N ASN A 599 2.99 20.62 -5.33
CA ASN A 599 3.15 19.48 -4.44
C ASN A 599 3.89 18.34 -5.13
N VAL A 600 4.54 17.49 -4.34
CA VAL A 600 5.19 16.27 -4.80
C VAL A 600 4.93 15.18 -3.77
N TYR A 601 4.48 14.03 -4.29
CA TYR A 601 4.28 12.80 -3.54
C TYR A 601 5.33 11.77 -3.98
N PHE A 602 5.99 11.16 -3.00
CA PHE A 602 6.95 10.09 -3.24
C PHE A 602 6.70 8.93 -2.29
N ASN A 603 6.54 7.74 -2.85
CA ASN A 603 6.65 6.47 -2.14
C ASN A 603 7.80 5.63 -2.76
N PRO A 604 8.64 4.99 -1.92
CA PRO A 604 9.71 4.14 -2.41
C PRO A 604 9.17 2.83 -3.01
N GLY A 605 9.99 2.20 -3.85
CA GLY A 605 9.72 0.93 -4.50
C GLY A 605 9.68 1.03 -6.01
N ASP A 606 9.76 -0.14 -6.65
CA ASP A 606 9.64 -0.30 -8.10
C ASP A 606 8.18 -0.55 -8.50
N ASP A 607 7.94 -0.63 -9.81
CA ASP A 607 6.64 -1.03 -10.34
C ASP A 607 6.17 -2.38 -9.77
N GLY A 608 4.89 -2.46 -9.39
CA GLY A 608 4.32 -3.63 -8.72
C GLY A 608 4.47 -3.67 -7.19
N ALA A 609 5.24 -2.76 -6.57
CA ALA A 609 5.18 -2.57 -5.12
C ALA A 609 3.89 -1.82 -4.74
N ALA A 610 3.00 -2.47 -3.98
CA ALA A 610 1.71 -1.91 -3.57
C ALA A 610 1.84 -0.92 -2.39
N ILE A 611 2.79 0.02 -2.51
CA ILE A 611 3.12 1.01 -1.48
C ILE A 611 2.32 2.29 -1.71
N GLY A 612 1.26 2.48 -0.93
CA GLY A 612 0.33 3.60 -1.05
C GLY A 612 -0.03 4.20 0.30
N PHE A 613 0.94 4.75 1.04
CA PHE A 613 0.75 5.30 2.40
C PHE A 613 -0.07 6.61 2.48
N GLY A 614 -0.96 6.85 1.52
CA GLY A 614 -1.95 7.94 1.54
C GLY A 614 -1.54 9.20 0.79
N TYR A 615 -2.28 10.29 1.05
CA TYR A 615 -2.13 11.62 0.44
C TYR A 615 -1.20 12.50 1.29
N ARG A 616 0.04 12.03 1.53
CA ARG A 616 1.08 12.79 2.25
C ARG A 616 2.09 13.37 1.27
N GLY A 617 2.03 14.68 1.08
CA GLY A 617 2.88 15.42 0.16
C GLY A 617 3.61 16.55 0.87
N SER A 618 4.40 17.28 0.09
CA SER A 618 5.23 18.40 0.51
C SER A 618 4.78 19.69 -0.20
N PRO A 619 3.62 20.25 0.18
CA PRO A 619 3.00 21.38 -0.48
C PRO A 619 3.79 22.67 -0.32
N CYS A 620 3.86 23.48 -1.37
CA CYS A 620 4.51 24.79 -1.39
C CYS A 620 3.63 25.80 -2.13
N ARG A 621 3.30 26.94 -1.49
CA ARG A 621 2.55 28.03 -2.13
C ARG A 621 3.49 29.02 -2.79
N ILE A 622 3.23 29.34 -4.06
CA ILE A 622 4.00 30.29 -4.87
C ILE A 622 3.11 31.48 -5.23
N ASP A 623 3.59 32.70 -4.98
CA ASP A 623 2.92 33.93 -5.44
C ASP A 623 3.14 34.09 -6.95
N LEU A 624 2.06 34.32 -7.69
CA LEU A 624 2.09 34.48 -9.14
C LEU A 624 2.34 35.95 -9.55
N GLY A 625 2.04 36.91 -8.68
CA GLY A 625 2.07 38.34 -8.99
C GLY A 625 0.89 38.85 -9.83
N PHE A 626 0.03 37.97 -10.34
CA PHE A 626 -1.16 38.28 -11.13
C PHE A 626 -2.38 37.46 -10.65
N ASP A 627 -3.58 37.80 -11.12
CA ASP A 627 -4.79 37.00 -10.90
C ASP A 627 -4.90 35.94 -12.00
N ALA A 628 -4.66 34.67 -11.65
CA ALA A 628 -4.65 33.58 -12.61
C ALA A 628 -6.00 33.34 -13.29
N THR A 629 -7.13 33.74 -12.67
CA THR A 629 -8.48 33.48 -13.22
C THR A 629 -8.88 34.48 -14.32
N SER A 630 -8.12 35.56 -14.47
CA SER A 630 -8.47 36.67 -15.37
C SER A 630 -8.15 36.37 -16.85
N ASP A 631 -7.10 35.61 -17.14
CA ASP A 631 -6.67 35.28 -18.51
C ASP A 631 -5.94 33.93 -18.56
N PHE A 632 -5.58 33.46 -19.77
CA PHE A 632 -4.75 32.29 -19.97
C PHE A 632 -3.28 32.59 -19.67
N HIS A 633 -2.66 31.71 -18.89
CA HIS A 633 -1.22 31.68 -18.66
C HIS A 633 -0.64 30.31 -19.00
N LEU A 634 0.61 30.26 -19.44
CA LEU A 634 1.30 29.02 -19.79
C LEU A 634 1.94 28.42 -18.54
N TYR A 635 1.43 27.29 -18.08
CA TYR A 635 2.00 26.55 -16.95
C TYR A 635 2.80 25.35 -17.46
N ALA A 636 3.95 25.08 -16.85
CA ALA A 636 4.76 23.92 -17.18
C ALA A 636 5.30 23.18 -15.96
N ILE A 637 5.34 21.85 -16.08
CA ILE A 637 6.13 20.95 -15.22
C ILE A 637 7.26 20.39 -16.08
N ASP A 638 8.49 20.66 -15.70
CA ASP A 638 9.69 20.10 -16.34
C ASP A 638 10.33 19.08 -15.40
N TRP A 639 10.09 17.81 -15.67
CA TRP A 639 10.54 16.68 -14.86
C TRP A 639 11.69 15.96 -15.56
N ARG A 640 12.89 16.10 -15.00
CA ARG A 640 14.13 15.50 -15.51
C ARG A 640 14.79 14.62 -14.45
N PRO A 641 15.72 13.75 -14.85
CA PRO A 641 16.68 13.16 -13.93
C PRO A 641 17.26 14.22 -12.97
N GLY A 642 17.12 13.99 -11.66
CA GLY A 642 17.67 14.85 -10.60
C GLY A 642 16.94 16.16 -10.29
N CYS A 643 15.94 16.60 -11.07
CA CYS A 643 15.19 17.82 -10.72
C CYS A 643 13.77 17.89 -11.30
N ILE A 644 12.92 18.68 -10.63
CA ILE A 644 11.61 19.12 -11.13
C ILE A 644 11.61 20.63 -11.13
N THR A 645 11.22 21.25 -12.24
CA THR A 645 11.10 22.71 -12.34
C THR A 645 9.71 23.10 -12.79
N TRP A 646 9.10 24.04 -12.08
CA TRP A 646 7.82 24.63 -12.46
C TRP A 646 8.03 26.01 -13.07
N SER A 647 7.36 26.27 -14.19
CA SER A 647 7.42 27.56 -14.87
C SER A 647 6.04 28.12 -15.21
N VAL A 648 5.94 29.45 -15.22
CA VAL A 648 4.77 30.22 -15.63
C VAL A 648 5.21 31.22 -16.69
N ASP A 649 4.54 31.25 -17.83
CA ASP A 649 4.85 32.12 -18.98
C ASP A 649 6.33 32.05 -19.40
N GLY A 650 6.86 30.81 -19.43
CA GLY A 650 8.26 30.51 -19.79
C GLY A 650 9.29 30.86 -18.71
N LYS A 651 8.89 31.45 -17.58
CA LYS A 651 9.79 31.79 -16.46
C LYS A 651 9.72 30.71 -15.40
N ALA A 652 10.87 30.14 -15.04
CA ALA A 652 10.95 29.20 -13.93
C ALA A 652 10.68 29.93 -12.60
N ILE A 653 9.72 29.45 -11.84
CA ILE A 653 9.28 30.06 -10.56
C ILE A 653 9.68 29.24 -9.35
N HIS A 654 9.84 27.92 -9.51
CA HIS A 654 10.27 27.03 -8.44
C HIS A 654 11.03 25.82 -8.99
N GLN A 655 11.98 25.30 -8.23
CA GLN A 655 12.72 24.08 -8.57
C GLN A 655 12.92 23.22 -7.32
N ARG A 656 12.73 21.91 -7.49
CA ARG A 656 12.99 20.88 -6.50
C ARG A 656 14.07 19.92 -6.98
N VAL A 657 14.91 19.46 -6.07
CA VAL A 657 15.94 18.43 -6.30
C VAL A 657 15.80 17.28 -5.31
N GLY A 658 16.69 16.28 -5.43
CA GLY A 658 16.75 15.16 -4.48
C GLY A 658 16.83 15.64 -3.03
N TRP A 659 16.00 15.04 -2.18
CA TRP A 659 15.88 15.32 -0.74
C TRP A 659 15.36 16.72 -0.39
N ASP A 660 14.60 17.36 -1.28
CA ASP A 660 13.98 18.67 -1.03
C ASP A 660 12.44 18.64 -0.89
N PRO A 661 11.82 18.11 0.19
CA PRO A 661 12.39 17.34 1.30
C PRO A 661 12.41 15.81 1.11
N THR A 662 11.85 15.31 0.01
CA THR A 662 11.82 13.87 -0.31
C THR A 662 12.72 13.59 -1.52
N PRO A 663 13.04 12.31 -1.78
CA PRO A 663 13.49 11.89 -3.11
C PRO A 663 12.47 12.28 -4.19
N LEU A 664 12.94 12.31 -5.44
CA LEU A 664 12.10 12.65 -6.60
C LEU A 664 11.35 11.42 -7.13
N PRO A 665 10.11 11.60 -7.62
CA PRO A 665 9.44 10.62 -8.46
C PRO A 665 10.31 10.16 -9.63
N HIS A 666 10.18 8.88 -9.97
CA HIS A 666 11.00 8.21 -10.99
C HIS A 666 10.26 7.15 -11.79
N LEU A 667 9.05 6.79 -11.35
CA LEU A 667 8.26 5.79 -12.02
C LEU A 667 7.34 6.45 -13.06
N PRO A 668 7.02 5.77 -14.18
CA PRO A 668 6.17 6.35 -15.20
C PRO A 668 4.83 6.86 -14.67
N MET A 669 4.44 8.08 -15.06
CA MET A 669 3.20 8.76 -14.66
C MET A 669 2.40 9.23 -15.87
N ARG A 670 1.08 9.31 -15.73
CA ARG A 670 0.19 9.91 -16.74
C ARG A 670 0.02 11.41 -16.44
N LEU A 671 -0.21 12.21 -17.46
CA LEU A 671 -0.63 13.61 -17.32
C LEU A 671 -2.14 13.65 -17.05
N HIS A 672 -2.55 14.46 -16.08
CA HIS A 672 -3.94 14.64 -15.69
C HIS A 672 -4.29 16.14 -15.61
N ALA A 673 -5.54 16.46 -15.90
CA ALA A 673 -6.14 17.73 -15.57
C ALA A 673 -7.56 17.55 -15.05
N ASN A 674 -7.96 18.36 -14.08
CA ASN A 674 -9.31 18.31 -13.52
C ASN A 674 -9.76 19.68 -12.97
N LEU A 675 -11.07 19.83 -12.83
CA LEU A 675 -11.68 20.83 -11.95
C LEU A 675 -12.40 20.09 -10.84
N TRP A 676 -12.10 20.34 -9.57
CA TRP A 676 -12.66 19.55 -8.48
C TRP A 676 -13.06 20.40 -7.27
N ALA A 677 -13.87 19.79 -6.41
CA ALA A 677 -14.41 20.43 -5.21
C ALA A 677 -13.87 19.74 -3.96
N PRO A 678 -12.86 20.28 -3.26
CA PRO A 678 -12.31 19.61 -2.08
C PRO A 678 -13.30 19.46 -0.94
N ARG A 679 -13.12 18.39 -0.15
CA ARG A 679 -13.74 18.24 1.16
C ARG A 679 -13.14 19.18 2.19
N SER A 680 -11.85 19.52 2.03
CA SER A 680 -11.10 20.41 2.91
C SER A 680 -11.41 21.86 2.62
N GLU A 681 -12.08 22.53 3.55
CA GLU A 681 -12.35 23.97 3.48
C GLU A 681 -11.08 24.80 3.70
N ALA A 682 -10.07 24.24 4.38
CA ALA A 682 -8.76 24.89 4.55
C ALA A 682 -7.92 24.93 3.27
N LEU A 683 -8.24 24.08 2.27
CA LEU A 683 -7.51 24.03 1.01
C LEU A 683 -7.99 25.11 0.02
N ALA A 684 -9.30 25.26 -0.14
CA ALA A 684 -9.87 26.12 -1.18
C ALA A 684 -11.10 26.93 -0.72
N GLY A 685 -11.37 27.00 0.59
CA GLY A 685 -12.55 27.68 1.13
C GLY A 685 -13.85 26.89 1.02
N VAL A 686 -14.96 27.53 1.39
CA VAL A 686 -16.29 26.92 1.43
C VAL A 686 -17.00 27.11 0.08
N MET A 687 -17.45 26.00 -0.52
CA MET A 687 -18.20 26.02 -1.79
C MET A 687 -19.47 26.88 -1.71
N ASN A 688 -19.63 27.81 -2.66
CA ASN A 688 -20.87 28.56 -2.88
C ASN A 688 -21.68 27.96 -4.03
N ASP A 689 -22.70 27.15 -3.71
CA ASP A 689 -23.56 26.49 -4.71
C ASP A 689 -24.22 27.49 -5.70
N ARG A 690 -24.40 28.76 -5.33
CA ARG A 690 -25.00 29.79 -6.20
C ARG A 690 -24.05 30.28 -7.30
N ALA A 691 -22.75 30.03 -7.15
CA ALA A 691 -21.72 30.38 -8.13
C ALA A 691 -21.49 29.26 -9.17
N LEU A 692 -22.26 28.16 -9.10
CA LEU A 692 -22.19 27.07 -10.07
C LEU A 692 -23.19 27.28 -11.22
N PRO A 693 -22.87 26.84 -12.46
CA PRO A 693 -21.67 26.10 -12.82
C PRO A 693 -20.40 26.95 -12.86
N ALA A 694 -19.27 26.35 -12.51
CA ALA A 694 -17.95 26.95 -12.60
C ALA A 694 -17.11 26.23 -13.64
N THR A 695 -16.23 26.94 -14.33
CA THR A 695 -15.48 26.41 -15.47
C THR A 695 -13.99 26.72 -15.36
N ALA A 696 -13.15 25.72 -15.61
CA ALA A 696 -11.73 25.89 -15.90
C ALA A 696 -11.46 25.56 -17.37
N THR A 697 -10.64 26.35 -18.05
CA THR A 697 -10.34 26.17 -19.47
C THR A 697 -8.88 25.78 -19.69
N PHE A 698 -8.65 24.77 -20.54
CA PHE A 698 -7.33 24.28 -20.95
C PHE A 698 -7.19 24.32 -22.47
N ARG A 699 -6.07 24.83 -22.98
CA ARG A 699 -5.75 24.78 -24.41
C ARG A 699 -4.26 24.60 -24.66
N ASN A 700 -3.91 24.28 -25.90
CA ASN A 700 -2.53 24.16 -26.37
C ASN A 700 -1.65 23.25 -25.49
N ILE A 701 -2.15 22.06 -25.17
CA ILE A 701 -1.44 21.08 -24.35
C ILE A 701 -0.30 20.48 -25.15
N LYS A 702 0.91 20.55 -24.58
CA LYS A 702 2.11 20.01 -25.22
C LYS A 702 2.92 19.16 -24.25
N VAL A 703 3.44 18.05 -24.74
CA VAL A 703 4.34 17.18 -23.99
C VAL A 703 5.57 16.87 -24.83
N TRP A 704 6.75 17.13 -24.27
CA TRP A 704 8.04 16.76 -24.85
C TRP A 704 8.72 15.73 -23.95
N ALA A 705 9.15 14.59 -24.50
CA ALA A 705 9.88 13.58 -23.74
C ALA A 705 10.84 12.77 -24.60
#